data_AF-A0A368WCS7-F1
#
_entry.id   AF-A0A368WCS7-F1
#
_cell.length_a   1.000
_cell.length_b   1.000
_cell.length_c   1.000
_cell.angle_alpha   90.00
_cell.angle_beta   90.00
_cell.angle_gamma   90.00
#
_symmetry.space_group_name_H-M   'P 1'
#
loop_
_entity.id
_entity.type
_entity.pdbx_description
1 polymer ?
#
loop_
_entity_poly.entity_id
_entity_poly.type
_entity_poly.pdbx_seq_one_letter_code
_entity_poly.pdbx_strand_id
1 'polypeptide(L)'
;MKKIFLLFLTMMLAISIFPGYGSAAQPTHVIISEVYYDTNLSYEPEEYVAITNPTGASVDISNWAISNGSYEVKFPAGTSIASGITMYIAKDASKFKGEMVTIVPSFEYGTNSDAAIPQMVVSGSTPTFANTGDEVLLKNGAAIVDAVLYGTSTYSCSCWSGTAASDVSEGIILVRDRVESSGEWEDSDSVADWDGLRVYQAGQSRFDTPTFTFTGDVTAYTSPDSSYSTLTSLLNSATTSIDLNLYEFHNTYLLASLKNAITRGVAVRVFLEGQPVGGLTDQSKYVSKEIVDAGGQVRYIISDTANERFKRYRFDHAKYGIIDGQKVFLQSENWKETGVPTTNTFGNRGWGIIINNADYANYVKNVFNTDWNIEFKDSFPYTPGTAYGEPSAGFVPDTSNPGGSYATPFSNQTFTGTMKVTPVFAPDSTFLKEKAIIGMMRNATKSLYVEQLYIHKHWGSSASGSPATDPNIYLEEVIDAARRGVEVRVILDSAFLDASDTRDNQYTVQYINDTASAEGLNMSAKLIDLPTTHLEKVHNKGMIADGNKVLVSSINWSENSPVNNREAGVIVENSQVANYYENVFWWDWNAGQGTSNPAAIKISEVYYDTVGNDDVEEYVELYNPTSATVDISGWTISDNAGTFTFPSGKSIPGSGYFTVARNASGFNALFGKQPSLSGMTLSLSNSGDKMTLKDASGSDKDFVAWENYVSGWSLTANIGKSIYRTNPNTDTDTNADWISGNPTP
;
A
#
# COMPACT_ATOMS: atom_id res chain seq x y z
N MET A 1 -38.51 -16.53 25.25
CA MET A 1 -39.53 -15.60 25.77
C MET A 1 -39.22 -14.21 25.22
N LYS A 2 -40.17 -13.59 24.51
CA LYS A 2 -40.08 -12.28 23.87
C LYS A 2 -39.75 -11.15 24.88
N LYS A 3 -38.95 -10.16 24.45
CA LYS A 3 -39.10 -8.70 24.67
C LYS A 3 -37.94 -7.99 23.94
N ILE A 4 -38.17 -7.45 22.74
CA ILE A 4 -38.68 -6.11 22.40
C ILE A 4 -37.57 -5.05 22.40
N PHE A 5 -37.33 -4.55 21.19
CA PHE A 5 -36.72 -3.28 20.76
C PHE A 5 -36.76 -2.14 21.79
N LEU A 6 -35.62 -1.45 21.93
CA LEU A 6 -35.62 -0.01 22.10
C LEU A 6 -34.46 0.58 21.28
N LEU A 7 -34.81 1.27 20.19
CA LEU A 7 -33.98 2.22 19.47
C LEU A 7 -33.40 3.22 20.47
N PHE A 8 -32.08 3.32 20.57
CA PHE A 8 -31.41 4.54 21.02
C PHE A 8 -30.67 5.14 19.84
N LEU A 9 -31.26 6.22 19.34
CA LEU A 9 -30.60 7.24 18.54
C LEU A 9 -29.63 7.97 19.47
N THR A 10 -28.47 7.38 19.74
CA THR A 10 -27.33 8.10 20.28
C THR A 10 -26.41 8.39 19.12
N MET A 11 -26.34 9.68 18.77
CA MET A 11 -25.28 10.29 17.99
C MET A 11 -23.95 9.79 18.59
N MET A 12 -23.40 8.71 18.02
CA MET A 12 -22.08 8.22 18.39
C MET A 12 -21.12 9.30 17.91
N LEU A 13 -20.65 10.10 18.87
CA LEU A 13 -19.32 10.67 18.77
C LEU A 13 -18.42 9.50 18.36
N ALA A 14 -17.84 9.55 17.17
CA ALA A 14 -16.86 8.58 16.73
C ALA A 14 -15.74 8.57 17.76
N ILE A 15 -15.80 7.63 18.70
CA ILE A 15 -14.65 7.28 19.51
C ILE A 15 -13.78 6.57 18.49
N SER A 16 -12.76 7.28 18.01
CA SER A 16 -11.56 6.66 17.47
C SER A 16 -11.27 5.43 18.30
N ILE A 17 -11.35 4.24 17.69
CA ILE A 17 -11.08 2.96 18.37
C ILE A 17 -9.62 2.92 18.85
N PHE A 18 -8.80 3.88 18.40
CA PHE A 18 -7.47 4.11 18.94
C PHE A 18 -7.54 5.09 20.11
N PRO A 19 -6.96 4.75 21.29
CA PRO A 19 -6.76 5.74 22.34
C PRO A 19 -6.02 6.94 21.73
N GLY A 20 -6.50 8.14 22.03
CA GLY A 20 -5.73 9.35 21.72
C GLY A 20 -4.47 9.31 22.56
N TYR A 21 -3.37 8.85 21.98
CA TYR A 21 -2.06 8.90 22.60
C TYR A 21 -1.72 10.39 22.79
N GLY A 22 -1.78 10.85 24.04
CA GLY A 22 -1.22 12.14 24.41
C GLY A 22 0.27 12.12 24.07
N SER A 23 0.81 13.27 23.67
CA SER A 23 2.27 13.45 23.52
C SER A 23 2.94 13.05 24.83
N ALA A 24 3.48 11.82 24.88
CA ALA A 24 4.33 11.39 25.98
C ALA A 24 5.55 12.32 26.02
N ALA A 25 5.94 12.79 27.19
CA ALA A 25 7.14 13.60 27.34
C ALA A 25 8.38 12.72 27.14
N GLN A 26 9.45 13.29 26.56
CA GLN A 26 10.70 12.55 26.40
C GLN A 26 11.18 11.90 27.69
N PRO A 27 11.59 10.60 27.65
CA PRO A 27 12.14 9.96 28.83
C PRO A 27 13.40 10.71 29.28
N THR A 28 13.51 10.96 30.58
CA THR A 28 14.59 11.77 31.18
C THR A 28 15.74 10.92 31.72
N HIS A 29 15.69 9.62 31.49
CA HIS A 29 16.64 8.63 31.98
C HIS A 29 16.86 7.52 30.93
N VAL A 30 17.77 6.58 31.22
CA VAL A 30 18.02 5.42 30.35
C VAL A 30 16.89 4.41 30.52
N ILE A 31 16.34 3.96 29.40
CA ILE A 31 15.18 3.06 29.36
C ILE A 31 15.57 1.68 28.82
N ILE A 32 14.82 0.65 29.19
CA ILE A 32 14.74 -0.64 28.55
C ILE A 32 13.88 -0.46 27.30
N SER A 33 14.49 -0.71 26.14
CA SER A 33 13.83 -0.52 24.85
C SER A 33 13.36 -1.84 24.23
N GLU A 34 14.01 -2.96 24.55
CA GLU A 34 13.68 -4.25 23.98
C GLU A 34 13.99 -5.39 24.95
N VAL A 35 13.16 -6.42 24.90
CA VAL A 35 13.39 -7.70 25.59
C VAL A 35 13.08 -8.84 24.62
N TYR A 36 14.01 -9.77 24.49
CA TYR A 36 13.81 -11.00 23.71
C TYR A 36 14.00 -12.19 24.63
N TYR A 37 12.89 -12.69 25.15
CA TYR A 37 12.84 -13.69 26.22
C TYR A 37 12.31 -15.05 25.75
N ASP A 38 11.41 -15.10 24.76
CA ASP A 38 10.93 -16.34 24.14
C ASP A 38 11.61 -16.49 22.77
N THR A 39 12.84 -17.03 22.78
CA THR A 39 13.73 -17.00 21.62
C THR A 39 13.65 -18.27 20.78
N ASN A 40 14.14 -18.22 19.54
CA ASN A 40 14.00 -19.32 18.58
C ASN A 40 14.81 -20.60 18.92
N LEU A 41 15.89 -20.50 19.70
CA LEU A 41 16.71 -21.63 20.12
C LEU A 41 16.32 -22.10 21.51
N SER A 42 16.33 -23.43 21.68
CA SER A 42 16.12 -24.03 22.99
C SER A 42 17.11 -23.52 24.03
N TYR A 43 16.63 -23.28 25.25
CA TYR A 43 17.37 -22.72 26.39
C TYR A 43 17.78 -21.24 26.24
N GLU A 44 17.25 -20.58 25.21
CA GLU A 44 17.39 -19.16 24.89
C GLU A 44 18.81 -18.59 25.02
N PRO A 45 19.86 -19.17 24.40
CA PRO A 45 21.20 -18.61 24.48
C PRO A 45 21.31 -17.20 23.87
N GLU A 46 20.43 -16.83 22.95
CA GLU A 46 20.35 -15.53 22.30
C GLU A 46 19.44 -14.51 23.01
N GLU A 47 18.89 -14.88 24.17
CA GLU A 47 18.12 -13.99 25.05
C GLU A 47 18.86 -12.68 25.29
N TYR A 48 18.18 -11.54 25.15
CA TYR A 48 18.79 -10.24 25.38
C TYR A 48 17.84 -9.20 25.96
N VAL A 49 18.46 -8.18 26.56
CA VAL A 49 17.82 -6.93 26.95
C VAL A 49 18.55 -5.79 26.24
N ALA A 50 17.81 -4.88 25.60
CA ALA A 50 18.37 -3.64 25.08
C ALA A 50 18.01 -2.47 25.98
N ILE A 51 18.99 -1.59 26.20
CA ILE A 51 18.77 -0.31 26.87
C ILE A 51 19.16 0.84 25.96
N THR A 52 18.39 1.92 25.99
CA THR A 52 18.62 3.12 25.19
C THR A 52 18.75 4.34 26.09
N ASN A 53 19.67 5.24 25.75
CA ASN A 53 19.77 6.55 26.38
C ASN A 53 19.07 7.61 25.51
N PRO A 54 17.78 7.90 25.74
CA PRO A 54 17.06 8.95 25.02
C PRO A 54 17.43 10.37 25.47
N THR A 55 18.18 10.52 26.58
CA THR A 55 18.51 11.83 27.13
C THR A 55 19.48 12.61 26.24
N GLY A 56 19.55 13.93 26.40
CA GLY A 56 20.45 14.79 25.65
C GLY A 56 21.93 14.72 26.06
N ALA A 57 22.33 13.83 26.97
CA ALA A 57 23.69 13.74 27.48
C ALA A 57 24.15 12.28 27.67
N SER A 58 25.46 12.06 27.77
CA SER A 58 26.00 10.75 28.15
C SER A 58 25.65 10.43 29.60
N VAL A 59 25.27 9.18 29.88
CA VAL A 59 24.94 8.69 31.22
C VAL A 59 25.96 7.64 31.65
N ASP A 60 26.56 7.83 32.82
CA ASP A 60 27.41 6.82 33.47
C ASP A 60 26.52 5.75 34.11
N ILE A 61 26.64 4.53 33.62
CA ILE A 61 25.88 3.36 34.07
C ILE A 61 26.79 2.34 34.77
N SER A 62 27.97 2.77 35.22
CA SER A 62 28.91 1.92 35.95
C SER A 62 28.24 1.26 37.16
N ASN A 63 28.34 -0.08 37.22
CA ASN A 63 27.75 -0.91 38.28
C ASN A 63 26.20 -0.88 38.34
N TRP A 64 25.52 -0.28 37.36
CA TRP A 64 24.09 -0.50 37.18
C TRP A 64 23.85 -1.97 36.82
N ALA A 65 22.64 -2.47 37.03
CA ALA A 65 22.33 -3.88 36.85
C ALA A 65 21.08 -4.11 35.99
N ILE A 66 21.10 -5.19 35.22
CA ILE A 66 19.90 -5.80 34.62
C ILE A 66 19.48 -6.97 35.52
N SER A 67 18.20 -7.06 35.87
CA SER A 67 17.69 -8.02 36.85
C SER A 67 16.29 -8.53 36.52
N ASN A 68 16.00 -9.77 36.91
CA ASN A 68 14.65 -10.36 36.91
C ASN A 68 14.05 -10.43 38.33
N GLY A 69 14.41 -9.47 39.19
CA GLY A 69 14.04 -9.44 40.61
C GLY A 69 14.80 -10.43 41.50
N SER A 70 15.18 -11.61 40.99
CA SER A 70 15.88 -12.66 41.75
C SER A 70 17.39 -12.66 41.53
N TYR A 71 17.83 -12.45 40.30
CA TYR A 71 19.23 -12.45 39.89
C TYR A 71 19.55 -11.15 39.16
N GLU A 72 20.84 -10.78 39.12
CA GLU A 72 21.28 -9.57 38.44
C GLU A 72 22.70 -9.70 37.86
N VAL A 73 22.93 -9.00 36.75
CA VAL A 73 24.25 -8.83 36.13
C VAL A 73 24.55 -7.35 35.99
N LYS A 74 25.81 -6.95 36.19
CA LYS A 74 26.21 -5.55 36.32
C LYS A 74 27.06 -5.05 35.17
N PHE A 75 26.83 -3.81 34.75
CA PHE A 75 27.73 -3.13 33.83
C PHE A 75 29.11 -2.93 34.50
N PRO A 76 30.22 -3.22 33.79
CA PRO A 76 31.56 -2.97 34.31
C PRO A 76 31.79 -1.52 34.75
N ALA A 77 32.78 -1.31 35.63
CA ALA A 77 33.17 0.04 36.00
C ALA A 77 33.72 0.81 34.80
N GLY A 78 33.28 2.06 34.62
CA GLY A 78 33.64 2.92 33.50
C GLY A 78 32.69 2.83 32.29
N THR A 79 31.61 2.06 32.38
CA THR A 79 30.61 1.98 31.30
C THR A 79 29.71 3.22 31.27
N SER A 80 29.65 3.87 30.11
CA SER A 80 28.73 4.98 29.85
C SER A 80 27.99 4.78 28.54
N ILE A 81 26.74 5.23 28.48
CA ILE A 81 25.93 5.22 27.26
C ILE A 81 25.75 6.65 26.74
N ALA A 82 26.20 6.91 25.51
CA ALA A 82 26.06 8.23 24.90
C ALA A 82 24.59 8.51 24.52
N SER A 83 24.25 9.78 24.38
CA SER A 83 22.91 10.21 23.93
C SER A 83 22.53 9.56 22.60
N GLY A 84 21.29 9.05 22.52
CA GLY A 84 20.72 8.38 21.35
C GLY A 84 21.24 6.96 21.09
N ILE A 85 22.16 6.44 21.91
CA ILE A 85 22.73 5.10 21.71
C ILE A 85 21.87 4.04 22.40
N THR A 86 21.73 2.90 21.71
CA THR A 86 21.21 1.64 22.27
C THR A 86 22.37 0.68 22.52
N MET A 87 22.41 0.08 23.71
CA MET A 87 23.28 -1.04 24.04
C MET A 87 22.46 -2.33 24.12
N TYR A 88 22.99 -3.40 23.52
CA TYR A 88 22.37 -4.73 23.53
C TYR A 88 23.16 -5.64 24.48
N ILE A 89 22.49 -6.25 25.45
CA ILE A 89 23.09 -7.11 26.47
C ILE A 89 22.58 -8.53 26.23
N ALA A 90 23.38 -9.33 25.53
CA ALA A 90 23.00 -10.68 25.12
C ALA A 90 23.50 -11.75 26.10
N LYS A 91 22.82 -12.88 26.21
CA LYS A 91 23.27 -13.97 27.07
C LYS A 91 24.49 -14.70 26.49
N ASP A 92 24.45 -15.00 25.19
CA ASP A 92 25.54 -15.52 24.36
C ASP A 92 25.68 -14.66 23.09
N ALA A 93 26.79 -13.92 22.99
CA ALA A 93 27.04 -13.03 21.86
C ALA A 93 27.15 -13.76 20.51
N SER A 94 27.70 -14.97 20.48
CA SER A 94 27.86 -15.74 19.24
C SER A 94 26.51 -16.19 18.69
N LYS A 95 25.60 -16.66 19.54
CA LYS A 95 24.23 -17.04 19.16
C LYS A 95 23.40 -15.82 18.76
N PHE A 96 23.45 -14.74 19.54
CA PHE A 96 22.79 -13.48 19.21
C PHE A 96 23.18 -12.95 17.82
N LYS A 97 24.50 -12.87 17.51
CA LYS A 97 24.95 -12.38 16.20
C LYS A 97 24.55 -13.30 15.05
N GLY A 98 24.47 -14.62 15.31
CA GLY A 98 24.04 -15.59 14.30
C GLY A 98 22.58 -15.43 13.87
N GLU A 99 21.75 -14.84 14.72
CA GLU A 99 20.34 -14.59 14.44
C GLU A 99 20.07 -13.14 14.01
N MET A 100 20.58 -12.17 14.76
CA MET A 100 20.30 -10.75 14.50
C MET A 100 21.12 -10.19 13.34
N VAL A 101 22.33 -10.72 13.10
CA VAL A 101 23.32 -10.44 12.03
C VAL A 101 23.74 -8.98 11.86
N THR A 102 22.76 -8.09 11.72
CA THR A 102 22.89 -6.64 11.59
C THR A 102 23.15 -5.91 12.90
N ILE A 103 23.08 -6.62 14.04
CA ILE A 103 23.28 -6.04 15.37
C ILE A 103 24.45 -6.77 16.05
N VAL A 104 25.36 -5.99 16.63
CA VAL A 104 26.46 -6.51 17.45
C VAL A 104 26.15 -6.20 18.92
N PRO A 105 26.19 -7.20 19.81
CA PRO A 105 25.90 -6.97 21.22
C PRO A 105 26.99 -6.12 21.86
N SER A 106 26.60 -5.23 22.76
CA SER A 106 27.54 -4.38 23.52
C SER A 106 28.20 -5.15 24.67
N PHE A 107 27.47 -6.10 25.25
CA PHE A 107 27.95 -6.98 26.31
C PHE A 107 27.37 -8.38 26.16
N GLU A 108 28.04 -9.35 26.76
CA GLU A 108 27.45 -10.66 27.06
C GLU A 108 27.54 -11.03 28.53
N TYR A 109 26.68 -11.92 29.02
CA TYR A 109 26.59 -12.21 30.47
C TYR A 109 26.44 -13.68 30.88
N GLY A 110 26.03 -14.58 29.98
CA GLY A 110 25.81 -16.00 30.30
C GLY A 110 27.08 -16.84 30.15
N THR A 111 27.78 -16.67 29.04
CA THR A 111 29.02 -17.37 28.69
C THR A 111 29.93 -16.43 27.91
N ASN A 112 31.25 -16.63 27.98
CA ASN A 112 32.20 -15.92 27.12
C ASN A 112 32.25 -16.61 25.75
N SER A 113 31.26 -16.33 24.93
CA SER A 113 31.07 -16.95 23.62
C SER A 113 31.80 -16.21 22.51
N ASP A 114 32.12 -14.93 22.70
CA ASP A 114 32.90 -14.12 21.77
C ASP A 114 33.87 -13.21 22.53
N ALA A 115 35.16 -13.48 22.38
CA ALA A 115 36.23 -12.72 23.02
C ALA A 115 36.28 -11.23 22.63
N ALA A 116 35.64 -10.83 21.53
CA ALA A 116 35.52 -9.43 21.13
C ALA A 116 34.42 -8.67 21.90
N ILE A 117 33.49 -9.38 22.55
CA ILE A 117 32.37 -8.79 23.27
C ILE A 117 32.68 -8.74 24.77
N PRO A 118 32.65 -7.56 25.41
CA PRO A 118 32.89 -7.43 26.84
C PRO A 118 31.89 -8.22 27.69
N GLN A 119 32.36 -8.75 28.81
CA GLN A 119 31.51 -9.44 29.79
C GLN A 119 30.83 -8.44 30.73
N MET A 120 29.57 -8.70 31.07
CA MET A 120 28.94 -8.16 32.27
C MET A 120 29.60 -8.75 33.52
N VAL A 121 29.55 -8.02 34.63
CA VAL A 121 30.00 -8.48 35.93
C VAL A 121 28.91 -9.34 36.56
N VAL A 122 29.16 -10.65 36.65
CA VAL A 122 28.24 -11.64 37.22
C VAL A 122 28.60 -11.91 38.69
N SER A 123 27.60 -11.90 39.58
CA SER A 123 27.75 -12.30 40.98
C SER A 123 26.70 -13.35 41.34
N GLY A 124 27.11 -14.61 41.39
CA GLY A 124 26.18 -15.74 41.58
C GLY A 124 25.57 -16.20 40.27
N SER A 125 24.26 -16.38 40.23
CA SER A 125 23.54 -16.79 39.02
C SER A 125 23.19 -15.60 38.13
N THR A 126 23.09 -15.84 36.83
CA THR A 126 22.60 -14.87 35.84
C THR A 126 21.07 -14.86 35.82
N PRO A 127 20.43 -13.74 35.43
CA PRO A 127 19.01 -13.71 35.16
C PRO A 127 18.67 -14.62 33.96
N THR A 128 17.43 -15.09 33.95
CA THR A 128 16.77 -15.77 32.82
C THR A 128 15.32 -15.32 32.89
N PHE A 129 14.76 -14.90 31.76
CA PHE A 129 13.48 -14.24 31.68
C PHE A 129 12.43 -15.25 31.22
N ALA A 130 11.44 -15.53 32.06
CA ALA A 130 10.49 -16.61 31.78
C ALA A 130 9.57 -16.31 30.59
N ASN A 131 9.36 -17.31 29.73
CA ASN A 131 8.59 -17.15 28.48
C ASN A 131 7.11 -16.82 28.74
N THR A 132 6.54 -17.29 29.84
CA THR A 132 5.13 -17.00 30.18
C THR A 132 4.94 -15.65 30.88
N GLY A 133 6.01 -14.96 31.27
CA GLY A 133 5.96 -13.69 31.99
C GLY A 133 6.98 -13.56 33.11
N ASP A 134 7.65 -12.41 33.13
CA ASP A 134 8.66 -12.00 34.12
C ASP A 134 8.72 -10.46 34.19
N GLU A 135 9.65 -9.96 34.99
CA GLU A 135 10.04 -8.56 35.04
C GLU A 135 11.47 -8.37 34.55
N VAL A 136 11.73 -7.28 33.84
CA VAL A 136 13.09 -6.82 33.55
C VAL A 136 13.28 -5.47 34.21
N LEU A 137 14.27 -5.40 35.10
CA LEU A 137 14.57 -4.22 35.91
C LEU A 137 15.95 -3.68 35.55
N LEU A 138 16.02 -2.40 35.18
CA LEU A 138 17.26 -1.64 35.09
C LEU A 138 17.47 -0.94 36.43
N LYS A 139 18.57 -1.23 37.13
CA LYS A 139 18.80 -0.79 38.51
C LYS A 139 20.09 0.02 38.66
N ASN A 140 20.02 1.10 39.43
CA ASN A 140 21.19 1.80 39.96
C ASN A 140 21.27 1.54 41.48
N GLY A 141 22.08 0.54 41.86
CA GLY A 141 22.08 0.03 43.23
C GLY A 141 20.72 -0.59 43.59
N ALA A 142 20.06 -0.06 44.61
CA ALA A 142 18.73 -0.51 45.02
C ALA A 142 17.58 0.22 44.29
N ALA A 143 17.87 1.34 43.61
CA ALA A 143 16.86 2.09 42.88
C ALA A 143 16.58 1.42 41.54
N ILE A 144 15.30 1.27 41.20
CA ILE A 144 14.86 0.90 39.86
C ILE A 144 14.85 2.19 39.03
N VAL A 145 15.58 2.18 37.93
CA VAL A 145 15.67 3.28 36.98
C VAL A 145 14.56 3.16 35.95
N ASP A 146 14.36 1.97 35.41
CA ASP A 146 13.29 1.64 34.47
C ASP A 146 12.90 0.15 34.63
N ALA A 147 11.68 -0.20 34.23
CA ALA A 147 11.15 -1.55 34.31
C ALA A 147 10.21 -1.87 33.14
N VAL A 148 10.18 -3.14 32.76
CA VAL A 148 9.08 -3.72 31.97
C VAL A 148 8.61 -5.00 32.62
N LEU A 149 7.30 -5.12 32.77
CA LEU A 149 6.62 -6.32 33.26
C LEU A 149 5.84 -6.88 32.09
N TYR A 150 5.94 -8.19 31.84
CA TYR A 150 5.27 -8.81 30.70
C TYR A 150 4.61 -10.15 31.06
N GLY A 151 3.68 -10.58 30.21
CA GLY A 151 2.95 -11.84 30.34
C GLY A 151 2.23 -11.99 31.68
N THR A 152 2.53 -13.07 32.39
CA THR A 152 1.93 -13.42 33.69
C THR A 152 2.65 -12.82 34.90
N SER A 153 3.58 -11.87 34.72
CA SER A 153 4.27 -11.25 35.85
C SER A 153 3.29 -10.69 36.89
N THR A 154 3.60 -10.94 38.15
CA THR A 154 2.86 -10.41 39.32
C THR A 154 3.70 -9.43 40.13
N TYR A 155 4.85 -9.03 39.60
CA TYR A 155 5.73 -8.08 40.23
C TYR A 155 5.00 -6.76 40.50
N SER A 156 5.28 -6.16 41.66
CA SER A 156 4.66 -4.91 42.06
C SER A 156 5.72 -3.95 42.57
N CYS A 157 5.80 -2.80 41.92
CA CYS A 157 6.67 -1.69 42.30
C CYS A 157 5.94 -0.36 42.08
N SER A 158 6.53 0.73 42.55
CA SER A 158 6.10 2.08 42.16
C SER A 158 6.61 2.50 40.77
N CYS A 159 7.42 1.65 40.12
CA CYS A 159 8.07 1.85 38.83
C CYS A 159 7.23 1.36 37.64
N TRP A 160 6.03 0.84 37.88
CA TRP A 160 5.12 0.36 36.84
C TRP A 160 3.68 0.57 37.28
N SER A 161 2.82 0.96 36.35
CA SER A 161 1.41 1.22 36.54
C SER A 161 0.56 0.31 35.65
N GLY A 162 -0.49 -0.26 36.24
CA GLY A 162 -1.43 -1.12 35.51
C GLY A 162 -0.96 -2.56 35.39
N THR A 163 -1.45 -3.25 34.35
CA THR A 163 -1.12 -4.66 34.07
C THR A 163 0.22 -4.78 33.36
N ALA A 164 0.77 -5.99 33.36
CA ALA A 164 1.92 -6.33 32.52
C ALA A 164 1.58 -6.18 31.03
N ALA A 165 2.61 -5.95 30.22
CA ALA A 165 2.52 -6.01 28.77
C ALA A 165 2.08 -7.41 28.30
N SER A 166 1.38 -7.47 27.18
CA SER A 166 0.96 -8.73 26.58
C SER A 166 2.16 -9.62 26.27
N ASP A 167 2.00 -10.92 26.46
CA ASP A 167 3.00 -11.91 26.06
C ASP A 167 3.15 -11.94 24.54
N VAL A 168 4.37 -12.20 24.05
CA VAL A 168 4.67 -12.36 22.62
C VAL A 168 5.02 -13.82 22.31
N SER A 169 4.89 -14.22 21.05
CA SER A 169 5.22 -15.59 20.63
C SER A 169 6.73 -15.80 20.48
N GLU A 170 7.17 -17.06 20.52
CA GLU A 170 8.52 -17.50 20.16
C GLU A 170 9.07 -16.75 18.92
N GLY A 171 10.28 -16.23 19.05
CA GLY A 171 10.98 -15.51 17.98
C GLY A 171 10.55 -14.04 17.82
N ILE A 172 9.60 -13.55 18.62
CA ILE A 172 9.17 -12.14 18.63
C ILE A 172 9.86 -11.39 19.78
N ILE A 173 10.30 -10.18 19.46
CA ILE A 173 10.93 -9.24 20.39
C ILE A 173 9.83 -8.34 20.95
N LEU A 174 9.76 -8.22 22.28
CA LEU A 174 8.97 -7.19 22.93
C LEU A 174 9.71 -5.85 22.79
N VAL A 175 9.10 -4.88 22.11
CA VAL A 175 9.73 -3.59 21.76
C VAL A 175 8.89 -2.45 22.27
N ARG A 176 9.55 -1.47 22.89
CA ARG A 176 8.91 -0.24 23.38
C ARG A 176 8.51 0.64 22.19
N ASP A 177 7.32 1.22 22.21
CA ASP A 177 6.80 2.04 21.13
C ASP A 177 7.49 3.42 21.08
N ARG A 178 7.35 4.06 19.92
CA ARG A 178 7.87 5.39 19.66
C ARG A 178 6.79 6.25 19.03
N VAL A 179 6.76 7.52 19.45
CA VAL A 179 5.98 8.55 18.79
C VAL A 179 6.48 8.69 17.35
N GLU A 180 5.63 8.37 16.38
CA GLU A 180 6.01 8.34 14.96
C GLU A 180 6.53 9.69 14.44
N SER A 181 5.86 10.80 14.80
CA SER A 181 6.19 12.13 14.30
C SER A 181 7.56 12.64 14.75
N SER A 182 7.94 12.35 16.00
CA SER A 182 9.19 12.82 16.61
C SER A 182 10.27 11.75 16.70
N GLY A 183 9.94 10.46 16.52
CA GLY A 183 10.85 9.32 16.68
C GLY A 183 11.24 9.03 18.14
N GLU A 184 10.54 9.69 19.03
CA GLU A 184 10.75 9.79 20.47
C GLU A 184 10.19 8.55 21.18
N TRP A 185 10.93 8.01 22.15
CA TRP A 185 10.46 6.86 22.93
C TRP A 185 9.30 7.25 23.85
N GLU A 186 8.33 6.35 23.97
CA GLU A 186 7.23 6.48 24.93
C GLU A 186 7.60 5.85 26.27
N ASP A 187 7.37 6.60 27.36
CA ASP A 187 7.66 6.15 28.71
C ASP A 187 6.62 6.68 29.70
N SER A 188 5.59 5.87 29.90
CA SER A 188 4.50 6.06 30.84
C SER A 188 4.56 5.09 32.02
N ASP A 189 5.65 4.31 32.12
CA ASP A 189 5.82 3.21 33.06
C ASP A 189 4.63 2.24 33.00
N SER A 190 4.13 1.91 31.81
CA SER A 190 2.92 1.10 31.66
C SER A 190 2.87 0.29 30.36
N VAL A 191 1.89 -0.61 30.25
CA VAL A 191 1.64 -1.40 29.03
C VAL A 191 1.45 -0.54 27.77
N ALA A 192 1.02 0.72 27.92
CA ALA A 192 0.85 1.62 26.79
C ALA A 192 2.14 1.82 25.99
N ASP A 193 3.31 1.73 26.64
CA ASP A 193 4.61 1.91 26.00
C ASP A 193 5.02 0.70 25.16
N TRP A 194 4.26 -0.39 25.16
CA TRP A 194 4.63 -1.67 24.53
C TRP A 194 3.52 -2.23 23.63
N ASP A 195 2.34 -1.60 23.59
CA ASP A 195 1.16 -2.04 22.83
C ASP A 195 1.16 -1.45 21.40
N GLY A 196 2.23 -1.74 20.67
CA GLY A 196 2.41 -1.34 19.28
C GLY A 196 1.73 -2.31 18.30
N LEU A 197 1.26 -1.79 17.17
CA LEU A 197 0.69 -2.63 16.09
C LEU A 197 1.74 -3.47 15.35
N ARG A 198 3.00 -3.05 15.43
CA ARG A 198 4.10 -3.71 14.74
C ARG A 198 4.65 -4.86 15.57
N VAL A 199 4.69 -6.03 14.95
CA VAL A 199 5.40 -7.20 15.47
C VAL A 199 6.85 -7.15 15.01
N TYR A 200 7.78 -7.44 15.91
CA TYR A 200 9.23 -7.43 15.64
C TYR A 200 9.80 -8.84 15.72
N GLN A 201 10.00 -9.49 14.58
CA GLN A 201 10.63 -10.81 14.56
C GLN A 201 12.16 -10.68 14.66
N ALA A 202 12.82 -11.65 15.30
CA ALA A 202 14.27 -11.71 15.38
C ALA A 202 14.92 -11.64 13.98
N GLY A 203 15.94 -10.80 13.84
CA GLY A 203 16.67 -10.55 12.59
C GLY A 203 15.89 -9.74 11.53
N GLN A 204 14.63 -9.39 11.76
CA GLN A 204 13.83 -8.58 10.84
C GLN A 204 14.37 -7.16 10.70
N SER A 205 14.22 -6.57 9.51
CA SER A 205 14.67 -5.20 9.27
C SER A 205 13.85 -4.14 10.02
N ARG A 206 14.42 -2.94 10.15
CA ARG A 206 13.77 -1.75 10.73
C ARG A 206 14.06 -0.50 9.89
N PHE A 207 13.80 -0.59 8.59
CA PHE A 207 14.04 0.52 7.67
C PHE A 207 13.05 1.67 7.90
N ASP A 208 13.55 2.91 7.87
CA ASP A 208 12.72 4.11 7.84
C ASP A 208 11.97 4.25 6.51
N THR A 209 10.91 5.07 6.46
CA THR A 209 10.19 5.40 5.21
C THR A 209 10.45 6.87 4.79
N PRO A 210 11.59 7.18 4.15
CA PRO A 210 11.87 8.53 3.68
C PRO A 210 11.07 8.88 2.41
N THR A 211 10.69 10.15 2.26
CA THR A 211 10.09 10.66 1.01
C THR A 211 11.16 11.28 0.12
N PHE A 212 11.31 10.75 -1.08
CA PHE A 212 12.21 11.25 -2.11
C PHE A 212 11.47 12.25 -3.00
N THR A 213 11.96 13.49 -3.09
CA THR A 213 11.44 14.48 -4.04
C THR A 213 12.46 14.68 -5.16
N PHE A 214 12.07 14.43 -6.40
CA PHE A 214 12.96 14.57 -7.55
C PHE A 214 12.20 14.97 -8.81
N THR A 215 12.92 15.51 -9.80
CA THR A 215 12.40 15.68 -11.16
C THR A 215 12.94 14.57 -12.02
N GLY A 216 12.07 13.75 -12.61
CA GLY A 216 12.48 12.59 -13.39
C GLY A 216 11.29 11.86 -13.98
N ASP A 217 11.54 10.62 -14.40
CA ASP A 217 10.58 9.80 -15.12
C ASP A 217 9.96 8.74 -14.20
N VAL A 218 8.64 8.64 -14.24
CA VAL A 218 7.87 7.55 -13.64
C VAL A 218 7.01 6.92 -14.73
N THR A 219 7.16 5.61 -14.94
CA THR A 219 6.36 4.86 -15.92
C THR A 219 5.29 4.05 -15.20
N ALA A 220 4.02 4.35 -15.46
CA ALA A 220 2.89 3.55 -14.99
C ALA A 220 2.51 2.50 -16.04
N TYR A 221 2.13 1.31 -15.59
CA TYR A 221 1.66 0.21 -16.44
C TYR A 221 0.71 -0.73 -15.70
N THR A 222 0.01 -1.58 -16.46
CA THR A 222 -0.91 -2.59 -15.93
C THR A 222 -0.68 -3.95 -16.58
N SER A 223 -1.05 -4.99 -15.84
CA SER A 223 -1.29 -6.33 -16.38
C SER A 223 -2.79 -6.53 -16.61
N PRO A 224 -3.20 -7.23 -17.68
CA PRO A 224 -2.35 -7.81 -18.73
C PRO A 224 -1.95 -6.82 -19.83
N ASP A 225 -2.40 -5.56 -19.77
CA ASP A 225 -2.36 -4.66 -20.94
C ASP A 225 -0.96 -4.43 -21.53
N SER A 226 0.04 -4.17 -20.67
CA SER A 226 1.40 -3.80 -21.11
C SER A 226 2.52 -4.30 -20.19
N SER A 227 2.23 -5.11 -19.18
CA SER A 227 3.20 -5.57 -18.18
C SER A 227 4.40 -6.30 -18.81
N TYR A 228 4.17 -7.28 -19.67
CA TYR A 228 5.25 -8.08 -20.28
C TYR A 228 6.19 -7.26 -21.17
N SER A 229 5.63 -6.43 -22.07
CA SER A 229 6.44 -5.60 -22.97
C SER A 229 7.24 -4.55 -22.21
N THR A 230 6.64 -3.97 -21.16
CA THR A 230 7.28 -2.98 -20.28
C THR A 230 8.45 -3.60 -19.52
N LEU A 231 8.24 -4.72 -18.84
CA LEU A 231 9.29 -5.41 -18.09
C LEU A 231 10.39 -5.95 -18.99
N THR A 232 10.04 -6.54 -20.14
CA THR A 232 11.03 -7.04 -21.11
C THR A 232 11.93 -5.91 -21.64
N SER A 233 11.35 -4.76 -22.01
CA SER A 233 12.12 -3.58 -22.41
C SER A 233 13.03 -3.08 -21.28
N LEU A 234 12.54 -3.06 -20.04
CA LEU A 234 13.32 -2.66 -18.88
C LEU A 234 14.53 -3.59 -18.64
N LEU A 235 14.31 -4.91 -18.60
CA LEU A 235 15.37 -5.91 -18.41
C LEU A 235 16.39 -5.91 -19.56
N ASN A 236 15.93 -5.70 -20.79
CA ASN A 236 16.81 -5.60 -21.95
C ASN A 236 17.62 -4.30 -21.98
N SER A 237 17.18 -3.25 -21.28
CA SER A 237 17.92 -2.00 -21.14
C SER A 237 19.09 -2.07 -20.14
N ALA A 238 19.13 -3.10 -19.29
CA ALA A 238 20.16 -3.25 -18.26
C ALA A 238 21.57 -3.43 -18.88
N THR A 239 22.55 -2.75 -18.28
CA THR A 239 23.94 -2.70 -18.72
C THR A 239 24.96 -3.15 -17.67
N THR A 240 24.60 -3.13 -16.39
CA THR A 240 25.50 -3.42 -15.27
C THR A 240 24.93 -4.46 -14.31
N SER A 241 23.69 -4.29 -13.85
CA SER A 241 23.10 -5.16 -12.83
C SER A 241 21.57 -5.22 -12.87
N ILE A 242 21.05 -6.38 -12.47
CA ILE A 242 19.64 -6.63 -12.20
C ILE A 242 19.55 -7.37 -10.86
N ASP A 243 18.87 -6.78 -9.89
CA ASP A 243 18.48 -7.44 -8.63
C ASP A 243 16.97 -7.60 -8.59
N LEU A 244 16.47 -8.82 -8.40
CA LEU A 244 15.04 -9.11 -8.34
C LEU A 244 14.68 -9.74 -7.00
N ASN A 245 13.66 -9.23 -6.32
CA ASN A 245 12.99 -9.94 -5.22
C ASN A 245 11.56 -10.26 -5.67
N LEU A 246 11.22 -11.55 -5.69
CA LEU A 246 9.94 -12.07 -6.17
C LEU A 246 9.44 -13.22 -5.29
N TYR A 247 8.15 -13.20 -4.96
CA TYR A 247 7.49 -14.37 -4.34
C TYR A 247 7.55 -15.64 -5.19
N GLU A 248 7.14 -15.54 -6.46
CA GLU A 248 7.09 -16.66 -7.40
C GLU A 248 7.53 -16.23 -8.80
N PHE A 249 8.35 -17.06 -9.44
CA PHE A 249 8.87 -16.83 -10.79
C PHE A 249 8.77 -18.10 -11.63
N HIS A 250 7.83 -18.11 -12.58
CA HIS A 250 7.52 -19.22 -13.49
C HIS A 250 7.75 -18.87 -14.97
N ASN A 251 7.57 -17.59 -15.32
CA ASN A 251 7.48 -17.13 -16.70
C ASN A 251 8.79 -17.33 -17.48
N THR A 252 8.79 -18.28 -18.42
CA THR A 252 9.97 -18.64 -19.22
C THR A 252 10.42 -17.57 -20.21
N TYR A 253 9.53 -16.63 -20.57
CA TYR A 253 9.84 -15.53 -21.48
C TYR A 253 10.60 -14.40 -20.78
N LEU A 254 10.23 -14.07 -19.53
CA LEU A 254 11.03 -13.16 -18.69
C LEU A 254 12.38 -13.79 -18.31
N LEU A 255 12.42 -15.10 -18.07
CA LEU A 255 13.67 -15.85 -17.91
C LEU A 255 14.60 -15.65 -19.11
N ALA A 256 14.08 -15.73 -20.35
CA ALA A 256 14.88 -15.49 -21.54
C ALA A 256 15.50 -14.08 -21.56
N SER A 257 14.77 -13.06 -21.10
CA SER A 257 15.28 -11.69 -20.97
C SER A 257 16.43 -11.59 -19.96
N LEU A 258 16.35 -12.32 -18.83
CA LEU A 258 17.44 -12.39 -17.86
C LEU A 258 18.66 -13.12 -18.40
N LYS A 259 18.48 -14.27 -19.07
CA LYS A 259 19.58 -15.01 -19.72
C LYS A 259 20.29 -14.16 -20.78
N ASN A 260 19.53 -13.37 -21.53
CA ASN A 260 20.08 -12.40 -22.46
C ASN A 260 20.88 -11.31 -21.75
N ALA A 261 20.40 -10.77 -20.62
CA ALA A 261 21.15 -9.81 -19.82
C ALA A 261 22.47 -10.39 -19.30
N ILE A 262 22.46 -11.62 -18.78
CA ILE A 262 23.67 -12.30 -18.30
C ILE A 262 24.66 -12.51 -19.45
N THR A 263 24.17 -12.88 -20.64
CA THR A 263 25.02 -13.02 -21.85
C THR A 263 25.66 -11.69 -22.25
N ARG A 264 25.00 -10.55 -21.99
CA ARG A 264 25.56 -9.20 -22.19
C ARG A 264 26.57 -8.79 -21.11
N GLY A 265 26.79 -9.61 -20.08
CA GLY A 265 27.69 -9.31 -18.96
C GLY A 265 27.03 -8.58 -17.78
N VAL A 266 25.70 -8.50 -17.74
CA VAL A 266 24.95 -7.90 -16.64
C VAL A 266 24.96 -8.85 -15.44
N ALA A 267 25.30 -8.34 -14.24
CA ALA A 267 25.22 -9.13 -13.01
C ALA A 267 23.76 -9.33 -12.59
N VAL A 268 23.31 -10.59 -12.44
CA VAL A 268 21.92 -10.90 -12.08
C VAL A 268 21.85 -11.63 -10.74
N ARG A 269 21.10 -11.06 -9.79
CA ARG A 269 20.75 -11.68 -8.50
C ARG A 269 19.23 -11.78 -8.36
N VAL A 270 18.74 -12.94 -7.96
CA VAL A 270 17.30 -13.19 -7.75
C VAL A 270 17.09 -13.78 -6.36
N PHE A 271 16.30 -13.09 -5.55
CA PHE A 271 15.87 -13.52 -4.22
C PHE A 271 14.41 -13.98 -4.29
N LEU A 272 14.12 -15.18 -3.79
CA LEU A 272 12.82 -15.84 -3.91
C LEU A 272 12.29 -16.34 -2.56
N GLU A 273 10.97 -16.48 -2.45
CA GLU A 273 10.38 -17.29 -1.38
C GLU A 273 10.62 -18.78 -1.65
N GLY A 274 11.28 -19.48 -0.71
CA GLY A 274 11.62 -20.90 -0.89
C GLY A 274 10.51 -21.89 -0.51
N GLN A 275 9.51 -21.44 0.23
CA GLN A 275 8.38 -22.21 0.74
C GLN A 275 7.07 -21.43 0.54
N PRO A 276 6.74 -21.01 -0.70
CA PRO A 276 5.50 -20.29 -0.96
C PRO A 276 4.30 -21.15 -0.60
N VAL A 277 3.13 -20.54 -0.43
CA VAL A 277 1.86 -21.25 -0.26
C VAL A 277 1.67 -22.23 -1.44
N GLY A 278 1.49 -23.51 -1.13
CA GLY A 278 1.43 -24.59 -2.13
C GLY A 278 2.78 -25.25 -2.45
N GLY A 279 3.88 -24.71 -1.93
CA GLY A 279 5.24 -25.24 -2.07
C GLY A 279 6.00 -24.74 -3.31
N LEU A 280 7.33 -24.85 -3.27
CA LEU A 280 8.20 -24.46 -4.39
C LEU A 280 8.05 -25.43 -5.56
N THR A 281 7.45 -24.95 -6.64
CA THR A 281 7.12 -25.75 -7.82
C THR A 281 8.35 -26.08 -8.67
N ASP A 282 8.27 -27.16 -9.46
CA ASP A 282 9.32 -27.50 -10.43
C ASP A 282 9.49 -26.43 -11.52
N GLN A 283 8.43 -25.68 -11.85
CA GLN A 283 8.54 -24.54 -12.78
C GLN A 283 9.46 -23.45 -12.20
N SER A 284 9.31 -23.09 -10.92
CA SER A 284 10.23 -22.13 -10.26
C SER A 284 11.64 -22.66 -10.12
N LYS A 285 11.81 -23.95 -9.82
CA LYS A 285 13.12 -24.58 -9.76
C LYS A 285 13.81 -24.60 -11.12
N TYR A 286 13.06 -24.87 -12.19
CA TYR A 286 13.56 -24.79 -13.56
C TYR A 286 14.07 -23.38 -13.89
N VAL A 287 13.27 -22.34 -13.62
CA VAL A 287 13.69 -20.95 -13.82
C VAL A 287 14.97 -20.63 -13.04
N SER A 288 15.01 -21.02 -11.76
CA SER A 288 16.16 -20.78 -10.89
C SER A 288 17.42 -21.49 -11.39
N LYS A 289 17.30 -22.74 -11.81
CA LYS A 289 18.38 -23.52 -12.41
C LYS A 289 18.91 -22.83 -13.67
N GLU A 290 18.03 -22.40 -14.58
CA GLU A 290 18.44 -21.76 -15.84
C GLU A 290 19.13 -20.41 -15.64
N ILE A 291 18.78 -19.67 -14.58
CA ILE A 291 19.48 -18.44 -14.18
C ILE A 291 20.90 -18.77 -13.69
N VAL A 292 21.03 -19.75 -12.81
CA VAL A 292 22.33 -20.17 -12.24
C VAL A 292 23.24 -20.76 -13.32
N ASP A 293 22.72 -21.63 -14.18
CA ASP A 293 23.44 -22.20 -15.32
C ASP A 293 23.94 -21.13 -16.31
N ALA A 294 23.19 -20.03 -16.47
CA ALA A 294 23.59 -18.90 -17.31
C ALA A 294 24.67 -18.03 -16.67
N GLY A 295 24.93 -18.16 -15.36
CA GLY A 295 25.92 -17.37 -14.60
C GLY A 295 25.31 -16.33 -13.64
N GLY A 296 24.00 -16.32 -13.46
CA GLY A 296 23.32 -15.53 -12.43
C GLY A 296 23.37 -16.19 -11.05
N GLN A 297 22.79 -15.53 -10.05
CA GLN A 297 22.72 -16.03 -8.67
C GLN A 297 21.27 -16.07 -8.19
N VAL A 298 20.89 -17.17 -7.54
CA VAL A 298 19.58 -17.33 -6.92
C VAL A 298 19.76 -17.69 -5.44
N ARG A 299 18.98 -17.03 -4.59
CA ARG A 299 18.82 -17.40 -3.18
C ARG A 299 17.35 -17.43 -2.82
N TYR A 300 17.02 -18.22 -1.83
CA TYR A 300 15.69 -18.35 -1.27
C TYR A 300 15.69 -17.90 0.18
N ILE A 301 14.62 -17.28 0.65
CA ILE A 301 14.35 -17.25 2.09
C ILE A 301 13.69 -18.57 2.51
N ILE A 302 14.26 -19.26 3.50
CA ILE A 302 13.79 -20.60 3.94
C ILE A 302 13.72 -20.73 5.46
N SER A 303 12.80 -21.57 5.92
CA SER A 303 12.74 -22.06 7.29
C SER A 303 13.21 -23.52 7.32
N ASP A 304 14.14 -23.81 8.22
CA ASP A 304 14.69 -25.13 8.49
C ASP A 304 15.22 -25.14 9.93
N THR A 305 14.28 -25.19 10.88
CA THR A 305 14.53 -25.08 12.32
C THR A 305 15.44 -26.20 12.83
N ALA A 306 15.43 -27.38 12.19
CA ALA A 306 16.34 -28.48 12.50
C ALA A 306 17.82 -28.12 12.29
N ASN A 307 18.11 -27.11 11.48
CA ASN A 307 19.45 -26.57 11.24
C ASN A 307 19.60 -25.13 11.75
N GLU A 308 18.79 -24.73 12.75
CA GLU A 308 18.77 -23.39 13.34
C GLU A 308 18.55 -22.29 12.28
N ARG A 309 17.72 -22.54 11.26
CA ARG A 309 17.32 -21.55 10.24
C ARG A 309 15.91 -21.08 10.50
N PHE A 310 15.77 -19.93 11.14
CA PHE A 310 14.49 -19.27 11.41
C PHE A 310 14.33 -18.13 10.43
N LYS A 311 13.18 -18.08 9.75
CA LYS A 311 12.91 -16.99 8.81
C LYS A 311 12.60 -15.71 9.56
N ARG A 312 13.11 -14.59 9.05
CA ARG A 312 12.80 -13.22 9.53
C ARG A 312 11.42 -12.71 9.12
N TYR A 313 10.80 -13.39 8.17
CA TYR A 313 9.48 -13.08 7.63
C TYR A 313 8.74 -14.40 7.38
N ARG A 314 7.43 -14.43 7.62
CA ARG A 314 6.63 -15.62 7.35
C ARG A 314 6.67 -16.03 5.88
N PHE A 315 6.52 -15.05 4.99
CA PHE A 315 6.73 -15.20 3.55
C PHE A 315 7.46 -13.99 2.98
N ASP A 316 8.34 -14.22 1.99
CA ASP A 316 8.79 -13.15 1.09
C ASP A 316 7.83 -12.95 -0.05
N HIS A 317 6.88 -12.04 0.13
CA HIS A 317 5.83 -11.76 -0.82
C HIS A 317 6.06 -10.46 -1.62
N ALA A 318 7.27 -9.91 -1.61
CA ALA A 318 7.60 -8.73 -2.41
C ALA A 318 7.67 -9.05 -3.91
N LYS A 319 7.44 -8.03 -4.76
CA LYS A 319 7.69 -8.08 -6.21
C LYS A 319 8.27 -6.76 -6.70
N TYR A 320 9.60 -6.67 -6.67
CA TYR A 320 10.32 -5.50 -7.18
C TYR A 320 11.65 -5.91 -7.82
N GLY A 321 12.25 -4.98 -8.57
CA GLY A 321 13.61 -5.15 -9.02
C GLY A 321 14.33 -3.85 -9.27
N ILE A 322 15.65 -3.87 -9.06
CA ILE A 322 16.56 -2.75 -9.28
C ILE A 322 17.39 -3.01 -10.54
N ILE A 323 17.40 -2.05 -11.46
CA ILE A 323 18.14 -2.10 -12.71
C ILE A 323 19.21 -1.01 -12.69
N ASP A 324 20.47 -1.42 -12.83
CA ASP A 324 21.66 -0.57 -12.90
C ASP A 324 21.80 0.42 -11.72
N GLY A 325 21.21 0.12 -10.56
CA GLY A 325 21.19 1.02 -9.40
C GLY A 325 20.45 2.35 -9.66
N GLN A 326 19.61 2.40 -10.71
CA GLN A 326 19.00 3.64 -11.20
C GLN A 326 17.48 3.54 -11.33
N LYS A 327 16.97 2.41 -11.83
CA LYS A 327 15.54 2.21 -12.03
C LYS A 327 15.02 1.12 -11.10
N VAL A 328 13.88 1.37 -10.47
CA VAL A 328 13.18 0.37 -9.66
C VAL A 328 11.82 0.12 -10.28
N PHE A 329 11.51 -1.13 -10.60
CA PHE A 329 10.12 -1.52 -10.84
C PHE A 329 9.52 -2.12 -9.58
N LEU A 330 8.21 -1.91 -9.40
CA LEU A 330 7.42 -2.53 -8.34
C LEU A 330 6.05 -2.88 -8.89
N GLN A 331 5.48 -4.03 -8.52
CA GLN A 331 4.18 -4.45 -9.02
C GLN A 331 3.40 -5.37 -8.08
N SER A 332 2.12 -5.56 -8.39
CA SER A 332 1.21 -6.46 -7.65
C SER A 332 1.35 -7.94 -8.06
N GLU A 333 1.84 -8.20 -9.28
CA GLU A 333 1.82 -9.52 -9.92
C GLU A 333 3.04 -10.39 -9.65
N ASN A 334 2.78 -11.68 -9.42
CA ASN A 334 3.82 -12.72 -9.50
C ASN A 334 4.26 -12.89 -10.95
N TRP A 335 5.49 -13.35 -11.17
CA TRP A 335 6.01 -13.61 -12.53
C TRP A 335 5.54 -14.97 -13.04
N LYS A 336 4.21 -15.11 -13.15
CA LYS A 336 3.48 -16.25 -13.72
C LYS A 336 2.85 -15.90 -15.06
N GLU A 337 2.35 -16.90 -15.76
CA GLU A 337 1.71 -16.78 -17.07
C GLU A 337 0.47 -15.90 -17.02
N THR A 338 -0.34 -15.99 -15.96
CA THR A 338 -1.51 -15.10 -15.78
C THR A 338 -1.15 -13.72 -15.22
N GLY A 339 -0.01 -13.60 -14.52
CA GLY A 339 0.40 -12.36 -13.87
C GLY A 339 1.18 -11.41 -14.77
N VAL A 340 2.07 -11.95 -15.62
CA VAL A 340 2.80 -11.17 -16.65
C VAL A 340 2.71 -11.92 -18.00
N PRO A 341 1.51 -11.99 -18.59
CA PRO A 341 1.25 -12.74 -19.81
C PRO A 341 1.95 -12.09 -21.01
N THR A 342 2.45 -12.88 -21.96
CA THR A 342 3.11 -12.31 -23.16
C THR A 342 2.12 -11.80 -24.20
N THR A 343 0.89 -12.32 -24.20
CA THR A 343 -0.24 -11.69 -24.88
C THR A 343 -0.92 -10.74 -23.91
N ASN A 344 -1.39 -9.61 -24.41
CA ASN A 344 -2.12 -8.66 -23.59
C ASN A 344 -3.62 -8.99 -23.49
N THR A 345 -4.14 -9.96 -24.25
CA THR A 345 -5.58 -10.28 -24.30
C THR A 345 -6.05 -11.26 -23.21
N PHE A 346 -5.19 -11.62 -22.27
CA PHE A 346 -5.47 -12.60 -21.21
C PHE A 346 -4.63 -12.28 -19.99
N GLY A 347 -5.17 -12.44 -18.77
CA GLY A 347 -4.41 -12.39 -17.53
C GLY A 347 -5.16 -11.74 -16.37
N ASN A 348 -4.44 -11.54 -15.27
CA ASN A 348 -4.94 -10.88 -14.07
C ASN A 348 -4.88 -9.36 -14.23
N ARG A 349 -5.78 -8.65 -13.56
CA ARG A 349 -5.60 -7.22 -13.30
C ARG A 349 -4.58 -7.01 -12.20
N GLY A 350 -3.47 -6.37 -12.55
CA GLY A 350 -2.46 -5.93 -11.60
C GLY A 350 -1.82 -4.61 -12.03
N TRP A 351 -1.33 -3.84 -11.07
CA TRP A 351 -0.65 -2.57 -11.32
C TRP A 351 0.86 -2.74 -11.19
N GLY A 352 1.61 -1.97 -11.97
CA GLY A 352 3.05 -1.88 -11.84
C GLY A 352 3.57 -0.50 -12.20
N ILE A 353 4.71 -0.13 -11.64
CA ILE A 353 5.31 1.18 -11.79
C ILE A 353 6.83 1.08 -11.88
N ILE A 354 7.46 1.93 -12.69
CA ILE A 354 8.92 2.07 -12.78
C ILE A 354 9.30 3.48 -12.35
N ILE A 355 10.20 3.59 -11.37
CA ILE A 355 10.72 4.85 -10.86
C ILE A 355 12.18 4.98 -11.30
N ASN A 356 12.50 6.03 -12.05
CA ASN A 356 13.85 6.33 -12.51
C ASN A 356 14.52 7.38 -11.60
N ASN A 357 15.09 6.92 -10.49
CA ASN A 357 15.77 7.79 -9.52
C ASN A 357 16.84 7.00 -8.73
N ALA A 358 18.08 7.49 -8.75
CA ALA A 358 19.22 6.80 -8.13
C ALA A 358 19.13 6.73 -6.60
N ASP A 359 18.64 7.79 -5.94
CA ASP A 359 18.56 7.82 -4.47
C ASP A 359 17.51 6.83 -3.95
N TYR A 360 16.34 6.79 -4.61
CA TYR A 360 15.31 5.79 -4.36
C TYR A 360 15.81 4.38 -4.67
N ALA A 361 16.49 4.19 -5.81
CA ALA A 361 17.08 2.91 -6.16
C ALA A 361 18.13 2.44 -5.15
N ASN A 362 18.94 3.35 -4.60
CA ASN A 362 19.92 3.04 -3.56
C ASN A 362 19.23 2.62 -2.24
N TYR A 363 18.15 3.28 -1.86
CA TYR A 363 17.33 2.85 -0.70
C TYR A 363 16.78 1.43 -0.89
N VAL A 364 16.15 1.16 -2.03
CA VAL A 364 15.60 -0.18 -2.33
C VAL A 364 16.70 -1.23 -2.49
N LYS A 365 17.88 -0.85 -2.98
CA LYS A 365 19.06 -1.71 -3.04
C LYS A 365 19.60 -2.06 -1.66
N ASN A 366 19.56 -1.14 -0.70
CA ASN A 366 19.94 -1.42 0.69
C ASN A 366 19.00 -2.45 1.33
N VAL A 367 17.69 -2.28 1.11
CA VAL A 367 16.68 -3.29 1.45
C VAL A 367 17.03 -4.65 0.86
N PHE A 368 17.23 -4.71 -0.46
CA PHE A 368 17.58 -5.96 -1.14
C PHE A 368 18.85 -6.59 -0.58
N ASN A 369 19.88 -5.81 -0.29
CA ASN A 369 21.15 -6.32 0.22
C ASN A 369 21.01 -6.89 1.65
N THR A 370 20.14 -6.32 2.48
CA THR A 370 19.83 -6.86 3.81
C THR A 370 19.06 -8.17 3.74
N ASP A 371 18.08 -8.27 2.84
CA ASP A 371 17.33 -9.52 2.61
C ASP A 371 18.26 -10.60 2.04
N TRP A 372 19.11 -10.22 1.08
CA TRP A 372 20.10 -11.09 0.43
C TRP A 372 21.24 -11.54 1.36
N ASN A 373 21.56 -10.80 2.42
CA ASN A 373 22.78 -10.96 3.20
C ASN A 373 23.02 -12.45 3.56
N ILE A 374 24.19 -12.94 3.13
CA ILE A 374 24.56 -14.36 3.21
C ILE A 374 24.85 -14.83 4.64
N GLU A 375 25.01 -13.89 5.57
CA GLU A 375 25.23 -14.18 6.98
C GLU A 375 23.93 -14.59 7.67
N PHE A 376 22.77 -14.16 7.17
CA PHE A 376 21.50 -14.71 7.63
C PHE A 376 21.35 -16.14 7.14
N LYS A 377 21.11 -17.05 8.07
CA LYS A 377 20.96 -18.49 7.77
C LYS A 377 19.72 -18.80 6.94
N ASP A 378 18.68 -17.95 7.01
CA ASP A 378 17.45 -18.09 6.24
C ASP A 378 17.61 -17.71 4.77
N SER A 379 18.59 -16.85 4.45
CA SER A 379 19.02 -16.56 3.10
C SER A 379 19.83 -17.75 2.60
N PHE A 380 19.20 -18.64 1.83
CA PHE A 380 19.78 -19.92 1.42
C PHE A 380 20.06 -19.94 -0.08
N PRO A 381 21.29 -20.26 -0.53
CA PRO A 381 21.60 -20.30 -1.95
C PRO A 381 20.89 -21.44 -2.66
N TYR A 382 20.59 -21.24 -3.95
CA TYR A 382 20.30 -22.35 -4.84
C TYR A 382 21.39 -23.42 -4.67
N THR A 383 20.98 -24.64 -4.32
CA THR A 383 21.90 -25.72 -3.98
C THR A 383 21.49 -27.00 -4.71
N PRO A 384 22.27 -27.46 -5.71
CA PRO A 384 22.04 -28.70 -6.42
C PRO A 384 21.76 -29.90 -5.50
N GLY A 385 20.81 -30.74 -5.89
CA GLY A 385 20.43 -31.95 -5.17
C GLY A 385 19.63 -31.74 -3.88
N THR A 386 19.16 -30.51 -3.62
CA THR A 386 18.32 -30.19 -2.46
C THR A 386 16.90 -29.79 -2.87
N ALA A 387 16.02 -29.56 -1.91
CA ALA A 387 14.68 -29.00 -2.17
C ALA A 387 14.70 -27.63 -2.86
N TYR A 388 15.83 -26.90 -2.75
CA TYR A 388 16.08 -25.58 -3.32
C TYR A 388 17.09 -25.63 -4.50
N GLY A 389 17.17 -26.80 -5.16
CA GLY A 389 18.02 -27.05 -6.31
C GLY A 389 17.20 -27.26 -7.59
N GLU A 390 17.56 -28.29 -8.36
CA GLU A 390 16.96 -28.61 -9.66
C GLU A 390 15.47 -29.00 -9.55
N PRO A 391 14.69 -28.82 -10.64
CA PRO A 391 13.39 -29.45 -10.75
C PRO A 391 13.50 -30.98 -10.76
N SER A 392 12.38 -31.66 -10.51
CA SER A 392 12.28 -33.13 -10.61
C SER A 392 12.81 -33.66 -11.95
N ALA A 393 13.44 -34.84 -11.92
CA ALA A 393 13.99 -35.46 -13.11
C ALA A 393 12.92 -35.69 -14.20
N GLY A 394 13.20 -35.24 -15.43
CA GLY A 394 12.27 -35.34 -16.56
C GLY A 394 11.21 -34.24 -16.62
N PHE A 395 11.26 -33.25 -15.71
CA PHE A 395 10.38 -32.08 -15.78
C PHE A 395 10.53 -31.35 -17.13
N VAL A 396 9.40 -30.98 -17.71
CA VAL A 396 9.31 -30.16 -18.93
C VAL A 396 8.65 -28.84 -18.53
N PRO A 397 9.31 -27.69 -18.75
CA PRO A 397 8.75 -26.40 -18.35
C PRO A 397 7.50 -26.06 -19.17
N ASP A 398 6.54 -25.44 -18.51
CA ASP A 398 5.43 -24.82 -19.20
C ASP A 398 5.96 -23.61 -20.01
N THR A 399 5.65 -23.63 -21.30
CA THR A 399 5.97 -22.59 -22.28
C THR A 399 4.73 -22.17 -23.05
N SER A 400 3.55 -22.47 -22.50
CA SER A 400 2.27 -22.06 -23.05
C SER A 400 2.18 -20.53 -23.09
N ASN A 401 1.54 -20.05 -24.15
CA ASN A 401 1.26 -18.64 -24.31
C ASN A 401 -0.26 -18.45 -24.43
N PRO A 402 -0.98 -18.43 -23.30
CA PRO A 402 -2.42 -18.29 -23.31
C PRO A 402 -2.83 -16.93 -23.91
N GLY A 403 -4.00 -16.92 -24.54
CA GLY A 403 -4.64 -15.73 -25.08
C GLY A 403 -6.13 -15.76 -24.76
N GLY A 404 -6.77 -14.59 -24.79
CA GLY A 404 -8.15 -14.42 -24.35
C GLY A 404 -8.88 -13.32 -25.10
N SER A 405 -9.91 -12.76 -24.47
CA SER A 405 -10.78 -11.73 -25.05
C SER A 405 -10.75 -10.40 -24.31
N TYR A 406 -9.80 -10.20 -23.40
CA TYR A 406 -9.61 -8.92 -22.74
C TYR A 406 -9.25 -7.81 -23.76
N ALA A 407 -9.89 -6.65 -23.62
CA ALA A 407 -9.90 -5.59 -24.63
C ALA A 407 -8.61 -4.76 -24.75
N THR A 408 -7.69 -4.85 -23.78
CA THR A 408 -6.38 -4.15 -23.78
C THR A 408 -6.42 -2.63 -23.94
N PRO A 409 -7.22 -1.90 -23.13
CA PRO A 409 -7.34 -0.44 -23.22
C PRO A 409 -6.08 0.36 -22.83
N PHE A 410 -5.16 -0.18 -22.01
CA PHE A 410 -4.12 0.64 -21.37
C PHE A 410 -2.69 0.35 -21.87
N SER A 411 -2.07 1.29 -22.58
CA SER A 411 -0.62 1.27 -22.78
C SER A 411 0.12 1.69 -21.51
N ASN A 412 1.40 1.32 -21.39
CA ASN A 412 2.26 1.97 -20.40
C ASN A 412 2.44 3.46 -20.76
N GLN A 413 2.58 4.30 -19.75
CA GLN A 413 2.79 5.74 -19.92
C GLN A 413 3.90 6.24 -19.02
N THR A 414 4.83 7.01 -19.59
CA THR A 414 5.91 7.65 -18.85
C THR A 414 5.55 9.11 -18.60
N PHE A 415 5.55 9.50 -17.34
CA PHE A 415 5.32 10.85 -16.88
C PHE A 415 6.66 11.46 -16.45
N THR A 416 6.98 12.62 -17.01
CA THR A 416 8.18 13.39 -16.65
C THR A 416 7.76 14.62 -15.87
N GLY A 417 8.34 14.83 -14.70
CA GLY A 417 8.04 15.98 -13.87
C GLY A 417 8.57 15.85 -12.46
N THR A 418 8.18 16.77 -11.59
CA THR A 418 8.45 16.66 -10.16
C THR A 418 7.54 15.60 -9.55
N MET A 419 8.16 14.67 -8.84
CA MET A 419 7.54 13.53 -8.19
C MET A 419 7.94 13.53 -6.71
N LYS A 420 7.02 13.09 -5.84
CA LYS A 420 7.39 12.60 -4.50
C LYS A 420 7.12 11.12 -4.42
N VAL A 421 8.08 10.37 -3.90
CA VAL A 421 8.03 8.92 -3.83
C VAL A 421 8.36 8.48 -2.41
N THR A 422 7.49 7.68 -1.80
CA THR A 422 7.66 7.15 -0.44
C THR A 422 7.62 5.62 -0.49
N PRO A 423 8.68 4.91 -0.11
CA PRO A 423 8.71 3.45 -0.09
C PRO A 423 7.83 2.92 1.03
N VAL A 424 7.16 1.80 0.77
CA VAL A 424 6.38 1.06 1.77
C VAL A 424 6.92 -0.35 1.82
N PHE A 425 7.49 -0.78 2.93
CA PHE A 425 7.93 -2.17 3.14
C PHE A 425 7.21 -2.75 4.34
N ALA A 426 6.72 -3.98 4.22
CA ALA A 426 6.17 -4.70 5.36
C ALA A 426 7.26 -5.55 6.04
N PRO A 427 7.24 -5.62 7.38
CA PRO A 427 6.39 -4.84 8.29
C PRO A 427 7.00 -3.48 8.68
N ASP A 428 8.09 -3.05 8.03
CA ASP A 428 8.85 -1.86 8.41
C ASP A 428 8.00 -0.59 8.58
N SER A 429 7.07 -0.34 7.66
CA SER A 429 6.35 0.93 7.54
C SER A 429 4.81 0.80 7.49
N THR A 430 4.27 -0.42 7.50
CA THR A 430 2.85 -0.70 7.20
C THR A 430 1.88 -0.15 8.23
N PHE A 431 2.30 -0.02 9.48
CA PHE A 431 1.47 0.51 10.58
C PHE A 431 1.79 1.94 11.01
N LEU A 432 2.61 2.64 10.23
CA LEU A 432 2.85 4.06 10.43
C LEU A 432 1.54 4.83 10.19
N LYS A 433 1.05 5.46 11.26
CA LYS A 433 -0.22 6.19 11.39
C LYS A 433 -0.20 7.54 10.67
N GLU A 434 0.95 8.18 10.51
CA GLU A 434 1.10 9.48 9.84
C GLU A 434 1.69 9.35 8.43
N LYS A 435 2.44 8.28 8.17
CA LYS A 435 3.10 7.98 6.89
C LYS A 435 2.53 6.72 6.22
N ALA A 436 3.10 6.34 5.07
CA ALA A 436 2.76 5.11 4.36
C ALA A 436 1.24 4.93 4.09
N ILE A 437 0.71 3.71 4.28
CA ILE A 437 -0.66 3.34 3.87
C ILE A 437 -1.70 4.02 4.75
N ILE A 438 -1.60 3.89 6.08
CA ILE A 438 -2.56 4.51 7.02
C ILE A 438 -2.48 6.03 6.91
N GLY A 439 -1.28 6.60 6.88
CA GLY A 439 -1.09 8.04 6.67
C GLY A 439 -1.73 8.54 5.37
N MET A 440 -1.63 7.79 4.27
CA MET A 440 -2.30 8.14 3.01
C MET A 440 -3.83 8.13 3.13
N MET A 441 -4.41 7.16 3.84
CA MET A 441 -5.86 7.09 4.09
C MET A 441 -6.34 8.22 4.99
N ARG A 442 -5.63 8.49 6.09
CA ARG A 442 -5.98 9.54 7.07
C ARG A 442 -5.89 10.95 6.48
N ASN A 443 -4.94 11.18 5.58
CA ASN A 443 -4.75 12.46 4.91
C ASN A 443 -5.61 12.66 3.64
N ALA A 444 -6.40 11.67 3.23
CA ALA A 444 -7.34 11.85 2.11
C ALA A 444 -8.44 12.84 2.49
N THR A 445 -8.79 13.74 1.56
CA THR A 445 -9.73 14.85 1.80
C THR A 445 -10.86 14.95 0.77
N LYS A 446 -10.73 14.28 -0.38
CA LYS A 446 -11.67 14.35 -1.50
C LYS A 446 -12.11 12.97 -1.96
N SER A 447 -11.16 12.10 -2.30
CA SER A 447 -11.45 10.78 -2.83
C SER A 447 -10.46 9.72 -2.33
N LEU A 448 -10.93 8.49 -2.21
CA LEU A 448 -10.14 7.31 -1.89
C LEU A 448 -10.67 6.11 -2.67
N TYR A 449 -9.92 5.67 -3.68
CA TYR A 449 -10.26 4.53 -4.52
C TYR A 449 -9.34 3.37 -4.20
N VAL A 450 -9.91 2.21 -3.88
CA VAL A 450 -9.18 1.03 -3.42
C VAL A 450 -9.47 -0.14 -4.33
N GLU A 451 -8.44 -0.78 -4.86
CA GLU A 451 -8.58 -2.02 -5.62
C GLU A 451 -7.65 -3.09 -5.03
N GLN A 452 -8.25 -4.16 -4.52
CA GLN A 452 -7.55 -5.21 -3.81
C GLN A 452 -7.98 -6.59 -4.31
N LEU A 453 -7.05 -7.54 -4.36
CA LEU A 453 -7.37 -8.96 -4.51
C LEU A 453 -8.38 -9.37 -3.44
N TYR A 454 -8.09 -9.05 -2.18
CA TYR A 454 -9.05 -9.22 -1.10
C TYR A 454 -8.81 -8.22 0.03
N ILE A 455 -9.88 -7.93 0.76
CA ILE A 455 -9.84 -7.29 2.08
C ILE A 455 -10.67 -8.17 3.00
N HIS A 456 -10.10 -8.63 4.11
CA HIS A 456 -10.89 -9.35 5.10
C HIS A 456 -11.78 -8.38 5.86
N LYS A 457 -13.07 -8.72 6.03
CA LYS A 457 -14.04 -7.90 6.77
C LYS A 457 -13.55 -7.53 8.18
N HIS A 458 -12.79 -8.42 8.80
CA HIS A 458 -12.08 -8.22 10.06
C HIS A 458 -10.87 -9.16 10.08
N TRP A 459 -9.89 -8.86 10.92
CA TRP A 459 -8.77 -9.75 11.23
C TRP A 459 -9.19 -10.85 12.22
N GLY A 460 -8.27 -11.73 12.60
CA GLY A 460 -8.58 -12.87 13.47
C GLY A 460 -9.40 -13.98 12.79
N SER A 461 -9.91 -14.91 13.60
CA SER A 461 -10.57 -16.15 13.14
C SER A 461 -11.93 -15.91 12.47
N SER A 462 -12.23 -16.66 11.42
CA SER A 462 -13.57 -16.65 10.80
C SER A 462 -14.68 -17.16 11.73
N ALA A 463 -14.35 -18.02 12.69
CA ALA A 463 -15.35 -18.65 13.57
C ALA A 463 -15.75 -17.79 14.77
N SER A 464 -14.85 -16.93 15.25
CA SER A 464 -15.02 -16.20 16.51
C SER A 464 -14.66 -14.73 16.47
N GLY A 465 -13.95 -14.28 15.43
CA GLY A 465 -13.56 -12.88 15.27
C GLY A 465 -14.71 -12.01 14.76
N SER A 466 -14.56 -10.70 14.89
CA SER A 466 -15.52 -9.72 14.40
C SER A 466 -14.87 -8.36 14.17
N PRO A 467 -15.49 -7.43 13.41
CA PRO A 467 -14.99 -6.06 13.30
C PRO A 467 -14.86 -5.35 14.66
N ALA A 468 -15.62 -5.75 15.67
CA ALA A 468 -15.58 -5.14 17.01
C ALA A 468 -14.44 -5.67 17.88
N THR A 469 -13.98 -6.90 17.65
CA THR A 469 -12.97 -7.58 18.48
C THR A 469 -11.61 -7.67 17.80
N ASP A 470 -11.60 -7.77 16.48
CA ASP A 470 -10.42 -8.00 15.65
C ASP A 470 -10.51 -7.13 14.38
N PRO A 471 -10.63 -5.80 14.50
CA PRO A 471 -10.85 -4.92 13.35
C PRO A 471 -9.75 -5.10 12.30
N ASN A 472 -10.13 -5.09 11.02
CA ASN A 472 -9.14 -4.90 9.96
C ASN A 472 -8.78 -3.42 9.91
N ILE A 473 -7.60 -3.06 10.40
CA ILE A 473 -7.19 -1.67 10.58
C ILE A 473 -7.27 -0.88 9.28
N TYR A 474 -6.84 -1.45 8.15
CA TYR A 474 -6.92 -0.75 6.86
C TYR A 474 -8.36 -0.54 6.40
N LEU A 475 -9.25 -1.51 6.64
CA LEU A 475 -10.67 -1.34 6.28
C LEU A 475 -11.33 -0.25 7.14
N GLU A 476 -11.03 -0.23 8.44
CA GLU A 476 -11.57 0.81 9.34
C GLU A 476 -11.06 2.21 8.94
N GLU A 477 -9.80 2.36 8.54
CA GLU A 477 -9.27 3.65 8.04
C GLU A 477 -9.95 4.11 6.74
N VAL A 478 -10.35 3.18 5.87
CA VAL A 478 -11.12 3.48 4.65
C VAL A 478 -12.56 3.92 5.00
N ILE A 479 -13.22 3.26 5.95
CA ILE A 479 -14.55 3.66 6.43
C ILE A 479 -14.47 5.02 7.12
N ASP A 480 -13.44 5.26 7.93
CA ASP A 480 -13.22 6.52 8.61
C ASP A 480 -12.94 7.66 7.63
N ALA A 481 -12.29 7.40 6.50
CA ALA A 481 -12.20 8.39 5.42
C ALA A 481 -13.59 8.81 4.92
N ALA A 482 -14.49 7.86 4.67
CA ALA A 482 -15.85 8.17 4.27
C ALA A 482 -16.63 8.96 5.33
N ARG A 483 -16.44 8.64 6.62
CA ARG A 483 -17.01 9.40 7.76
C ARG A 483 -16.50 10.83 7.84
N ARG A 484 -15.28 11.09 7.36
CA ARG A 484 -14.71 12.45 7.20
C ARG A 484 -15.25 13.19 5.97
N GLY A 485 -16.10 12.57 5.15
CA GLY A 485 -16.69 13.17 3.95
C GLY A 485 -15.94 12.90 2.64
N VAL A 486 -14.95 12.00 2.66
CA VAL A 486 -14.21 11.58 1.46
C VAL A 486 -15.10 10.67 0.60
N GLU A 487 -15.07 10.83 -0.73
CA GLU A 487 -15.69 9.86 -1.64
C GLU A 487 -14.88 8.56 -1.65
N VAL A 488 -15.50 7.44 -1.30
CA VAL A 488 -14.83 6.15 -1.23
C VAL A 488 -15.42 5.14 -2.21
N ARG A 489 -14.55 4.47 -2.98
CA ARG A 489 -14.94 3.38 -3.88
C ARG A 489 -13.98 2.20 -3.70
N VAL A 490 -14.51 1.00 -3.53
CA VAL A 490 -13.72 -0.22 -3.31
C VAL A 490 -14.08 -1.31 -4.33
N ILE A 491 -13.09 -1.84 -5.04
CA ILE A 491 -13.23 -3.02 -5.91
C ILE A 491 -12.48 -4.18 -5.28
N LEU A 492 -13.16 -5.32 -5.13
CA LEU A 492 -12.58 -6.58 -4.69
C LEU A 492 -12.70 -7.66 -5.78
N ASP A 493 -11.78 -8.62 -5.77
CA ASP A 493 -11.82 -9.78 -6.67
C ASP A 493 -13.07 -10.64 -6.47
N SER A 494 -13.54 -11.27 -7.54
CA SER A 494 -14.69 -12.18 -7.55
C SER A 494 -14.34 -13.62 -7.96
N ALA A 495 -13.06 -13.97 -8.18
CA ALA A 495 -12.67 -15.29 -8.70
C ALA A 495 -12.66 -16.37 -7.61
N PHE A 496 -12.40 -16.00 -6.35
CA PHE A 496 -12.18 -16.96 -5.25
C PHE A 496 -13.13 -16.79 -4.07
N LEU A 497 -14.42 -16.54 -4.33
CA LEU A 497 -15.41 -16.35 -3.26
C LEU A 497 -15.62 -17.64 -2.46
N ASP A 498 -15.43 -17.55 -1.14
CA ASP A 498 -15.74 -18.62 -0.19
C ASP A 498 -16.89 -18.22 0.74
N ALA A 499 -18.08 -18.77 0.47
CA ALA A 499 -19.26 -18.48 1.28
C ALA A 499 -19.17 -19.01 2.73
N SER A 500 -18.23 -19.92 3.02
CA SER A 500 -18.02 -20.47 4.35
C SER A 500 -17.11 -19.60 5.24
N ASP A 501 -16.33 -18.68 4.66
CA ASP A 501 -15.53 -17.72 5.41
C ASP A 501 -16.28 -16.37 5.51
N THR A 502 -16.72 -16.01 6.71
CA THR A 502 -17.45 -14.75 6.94
C THR A 502 -16.60 -13.50 6.75
N ARG A 503 -15.28 -13.64 6.52
CA ARG A 503 -14.34 -12.57 6.20
C ARG A 503 -14.14 -12.38 4.70
N ASP A 504 -14.70 -13.25 3.86
CA ASP A 504 -14.56 -13.22 2.40
C ASP A 504 -15.00 -11.89 1.76
N ASN A 505 -14.50 -11.60 0.56
CA ASN A 505 -14.79 -10.39 -0.22
C ASN A 505 -16.28 -10.10 -0.34
N GLN A 506 -17.13 -11.10 -0.53
CA GLN A 506 -18.57 -10.87 -0.65
C GLN A 506 -19.16 -10.24 0.63
N TYR A 507 -18.68 -10.68 1.81
CA TYR A 507 -19.13 -10.18 3.09
C TYR A 507 -18.46 -8.86 3.45
N THR A 508 -17.23 -8.62 2.99
CA THR A 508 -16.57 -7.31 3.10
C THR A 508 -17.30 -6.25 2.28
N VAL A 509 -17.65 -6.56 1.02
CA VAL A 509 -18.46 -5.67 0.16
C VAL A 509 -19.81 -5.37 0.82
N GLN A 510 -20.49 -6.40 1.34
CA GLN A 510 -21.74 -6.20 2.07
C GLN A 510 -21.54 -5.28 3.28
N TYR A 511 -20.54 -5.54 4.12
CA TYR A 511 -20.27 -4.73 5.32
C TYR A 511 -20.03 -3.26 4.98
N ILE A 512 -19.24 -2.97 3.95
CA ILE A 512 -19.01 -1.60 3.47
C ILE A 512 -20.31 -0.93 3.05
N ASN A 513 -21.11 -1.58 2.21
CA ASN A 513 -22.33 -0.99 1.67
C ASN A 513 -23.44 -0.84 2.72
N ASP A 514 -23.54 -1.79 3.66
CA ASP A 514 -24.46 -1.71 4.79
C ASP A 514 -24.08 -0.56 5.72
N THR A 515 -22.78 -0.39 6.01
CA THR A 515 -22.26 0.75 6.79
C THR A 515 -22.54 2.08 6.10
N ALA A 516 -22.22 2.17 4.81
CA ALA A 516 -22.48 3.38 4.02
C ALA A 516 -23.97 3.75 4.00
N SER A 517 -24.85 2.77 3.86
CA SER A 517 -26.30 2.97 3.87
C SER A 517 -26.83 3.39 5.24
N ALA A 518 -26.31 2.77 6.31
CA ALA A 518 -26.73 3.07 7.68
C ALA A 518 -26.29 4.46 8.15
N GLU A 519 -25.11 4.90 7.73
CA GLU A 519 -24.49 6.17 8.14
C GLU A 519 -24.68 7.31 7.12
N GLY A 520 -25.20 7.02 5.92
CA GLY A 520 -25.40 8.02 4.86
C GLY A 520 -24.09 8.50 4.23
N LEU A 521 -23.10 7.62 4.08
CA LEU A 521 -21.75 7.95 3.60
C LEU A 521 -21.67 7.91 2.06
N ASN A 522 -20.81 8.76 1.46
CA ASN A 522 -20.45 8.65 0.03
C ASN A 522 -19.43 7.53 -0.18
N MET A 523 -19.83 6.30 0.11
CA MET A 523 -19.00 5.10 0.03
C MET A 523 -19.75 3.99 -0.69
N SER A 524 -19.05 3.25 -1.54
CA SER A 524 -19.57 2.00 -2.08
C SER A 524 -18.45 1.01 -2.39
N ALA A 525 -18.78 -0.27 -2.29
CA ALA A 525 -17.90 -1.36 -2.67
C ALA A 525 -18.60 -2.32 -3.63
N LYS A 526 -17.82 -3.01 -4.46
CA LYS A 526 -18.33 -4.12 -5.26
C LYS A 526 -17.28 -5.16 -5.58
N LEU A 527 -17.77 -6.33 -5.96
CA LEU A 527 -16.98 -7.34 -6.64
C LEU A 527 -16.82 -6.93 -8.10
N ILE A 528 -15.64 -7.12 -8.68
CA ILE A 528 -15.40 -6.91 -10.11
C ILE A 528 -16.29 -7.83 -10.97
N ASP A 529 -16.71 -7.37 -12.15
CA ASP A 529 -17.41 -8.18 -13.14
C ASP A 529 -16.39 -8.86 -14.08
N LEU A 530 -15.79 -9.97 -13.63
CA LEU A 530 -14.84 -10.75 -14.44
C LEU A 530 -15.44 -11.25 -15.77
N PRO A 531 -16.68 -11.76 -15.82
CA PRO A 531 -17.29 -12.20 -17.08
C PRO A 531 -17.32 -11.12 -18.16
N THR A 532 -17.64 -9.87 -17.80
CA THR A 532 -17.71 -8.76 -18.77
C THR A 532 -16.34 -8.16 -19.08
N THR A 533 -15.46 -8.05 -18.09
CA THR A 533 -14.10 -7.52 -18.29
C THR A 533 -13.17 -8.50 -19.01
N HIS A 534 -13.44 -9.81 -18.94
CA HIS A 534 -12.60 -10.89 -19.45
C HIS A 534 -11.21 -10.99 -18.78
N LEU A 535 -11.10 -10.47 -17.55
CA LEU A 535 -9.94 -10.70 -16.68
C LEU A 535 -10.08 -12.05 -15.97
N GLU A 536 -8.95 -12.69 -15.66
CA GLU A 536 -8.95 -13.95 -14.89
C GLU A 536 -9.28 -13.72 -13.41
N LYS A 537 -8.83 -12.58 -12.87
CA LYS A 537 -9.04 -12.11 -11.50
C LYS A 537 -8.48 -10.70 -11.33
N VAL A 538 -8.87 -10.02 -10.27
CA VAL A 538 -8.11 -8.89 -9.71
C VAL A 538 -7.01 -9.47 -8.83
N HIS A 539 -5.76 -9.13 -9.13
CA HIS A 539 -4.61 -9.46 -8.29
C HIS A 539 -3.81 -8.19 -7.93
N ASN A 540 -4.50 -7.04 -7.97
CA ASN A 540 -3.98 -5.74 -7.57
C ASN A 540 -4.00 -5.55 -6.04
N LYS A 541 -3.14 -4.66 -5.55
CA LYS A 541 -3.13 -4.16 -4.17
C LYS A 541 -2.84 -2.65 -4.21
N GLY A 542 -3.76 -1.93 -4.82
CA GLY A 542 -3.62 -0.53 -5.17
C GLY A 542 -4.56 0.37 -4.37
N MET A 543 -4.18 1.63 -4.25
CA MET A 543 -5.02 2.68 -3.67
C MET A 543 -4.69 4.02 -4.31
N ILE A 544 -5.70 4.85 -4.55
CA ILE A 544 -5.55 6.21 -5.09
C ILE A 544 -6.23 7.17 -4.14
N ALA A 545 -5.57 8.27 -3.79
CA ALA A 545 -6.14 9.31 -2.95
C ALA A 545 -6.08 10.68 -3.64
N ASP A 546 -7.18 11.42 -3.54
CA ASP A 546 -7.35 12.82 -3.94
C ASP A 546 -6.92 13.17 -5.38
N GLY A 547 -6.88 12.19 -6.28
CA GLY A 547 -6.41 12.37 -7.66
C GLY A 547 -4.94 12.79 -7.76
N ASN A 548 -4.14 12.57 -6.71
CA ASN A 548 -2.73 12.95 -6.72
C ASN A 548 -1.77 12.02 -6.00
N LYS A 549 -2.25 11.00 -5.26
CA LYS A 549 -1.39 9.98 -4.65
C LYS A 549 -1.81 8.59 -5.09
N VAL A 550 -0.83 7.73 -5.40
CA VAL A 550 -1.07 6.33 -5.78
C VAL A 550 -0.17 5.41 -4.99
N LEU A 551 -0.76 4.40 -4.34
CA LEU A 551 -0.08 3.22 -3.83
C LEU A 551 -0.10 2.13 -4.91
N VAL A 552 1.08 1.64 -5.28
CA VAL A 552 1.26 0.36 -5.99
C VAL A 552 1.99 -0.57 -5.04
N SER A 553 1.47 -1.78 -4.79
CA SER A 553 2.06 -2.67 -3.77
C SER A 553 1.80 -4.16 -4.00
N SER A 554 2.50 -5.00 -3.22
CA SER A 554 2.21 -6.43 -3.07
C SER A 554 1.33 -6.77 -1.85
N ILE A 555 1.01 -5.77 -1.02
CA ILE A 555 0.46 -5.93 0.33
C ILE A 555 -1.05 -6.19 0.27
N ASN A 556 -1.46 -7.44 0.47
CA ASN A 556 -2.88 -7.73 0.67
C ASN A 556 -3.35 -7.16 2.02
N TRP A 557 -4.62 -6.82 2.13
CA TRP A 557 -5.18 -6.30 3.39
C TRP A 557 -5.77 -7.44 4.25
N SER A 558 -5.02 -8.54 4.37
CA SER A 558 -5.13 -9.48 5.49
C SER A 558 -4.31 -8.97 6.67
N GLU A 559 -4.42 -9.62 7.83
CA GLU A 559 -3.53 -9.39 8.97
C GLU A 559 -2.09 -9.81 8.65
N ASN A 560 -1.91 -10.93 7.96
CA ASN A 560 -0.60 -11.53 7.80
C ASN A 560 0.35 -10.74 6.89
N SER A 561 -0.15 -10.17 5.78
CA SER A 561 0.68 -9.41 4.83
C SER A 561 1.39 -8.21 5.47
N PRO A 562 0.70 -7.28 6.18
CA PRO A 562 1.35 -6.12 6.79
C PRO A 562 2.12 -6.44 8.08
N VAL A 563 1.79 -7.53 8.80
CA VAL A 563 2.43 -7.88 10.08
C VAL A 563 3.66 -8.78 9.90
N ASN A 564 3.56 -9.82 9.06
CA ASN A 564 4.48 -10.94 9.11
C ASN A 564 5.27 -11.18 7.82
N ASN A 565 4.83 -10.65 6.68
CA ASN A 565 5.49 -10.89 5.39
C ASN A 565 6.54 -9.81 5.10
N ARG A 566 7.53 -10.16 4.29
CA ARG A 566 8.27 -9.18 3.49
C ARG A 566 7.37 -8.79 2.33
N GLU A 567 6.93 -7.55 2.29
CA GLU A 567 6.15 -7.00 1.17
C GLU A 567 6.79 -5.71 0.69
N ALA A 568 6.49 -5.30 -0.54
CA ALA A 568 6.97 -4.06 -1.10
C ALA A 568 5.82 -3.25 -1.71
N GLY A 569 5.88 -1.94 -1.51
CA GLY A 569 4.99 -0.96 -2.09
C GLY A 569 5.67 0.37 -2.26
N VAL A 570 5.01 1.27 -2.98
CA VAL A 570 5.44 2.64 -3.15
C VAL A 570 4.25 3.56 -3.28
N ILE A 571 4.33 4.71 -2.61
CA ILE A 571 3.38 5.80 -2.77
C ILE A 571 4.02 6.85 -3.67
N VAL A 572 3.37 7.20 -4.76
CA VAL A 572 3.79 8.26 -5.69
C VAL A 572 2.80 9.42 -5.61
N GLU A 573 3.29 10.62 -5.29
CA GLU A 573 2.51 11.85 -5.36
C GLU A 573 2.74 12.55 -6.70
N ASN A 574 1.80 12.40 -7.62
CA ASN A 574 1.71 13.08 -8.90
C ASN A 574 0.32 12.90 -9.51
N SER A 575 -0.31 13.98 -9.96
CA SER A 575 -1.68 13.93 -10.50
C SER A 575 -1.80 13.21 -11.84
N GLN A 576 -0.77 13.23 -12.69
CA GLN A 576 -0.81 12.53 -13.98
C GLN A 576 -0.69 11.00 -13.77
N VAL A 577 0.19 10.58 -12.85
CA VAL A 577 0.30 9.18 -12.44
C VAL A 577 -1.02 8.72 -11.78
N ALA A 578 -1.61 9.53 -10.89
CA ALA A 578 -2.91 9.23 -10.30
C ALA A 578 -4.00 9.08 -11.35
N ASN A 579 -4.12 10.03 -12.28
CA ASN A 579 -5.11 9.99 -13.35
C ASN A 579 -4.99 8.72 -14.21
N TYR A 580 -3.78 8.23 -14.47
CA TYR A 580 -3.59 6.95 -15.17
C TYR A 580 -4.28 5.79 -14.44
N TYR A 581 -4.01 5.62 -13.15
CA TYR A 581 -4.61 4.53 -12.38
C TYR A 581 -6.07 4.79 -12.03
N GLU A 582 -6.55 6.03 -11.97
CA GLU A 582 -7.97 6.34 -11.84
C GLU A 582 -8.74 5.87 -13.08
N ASN A 583 -8.19 6.07 -14.28
CA ASN A 583 -8.78 5.55 -15.51
C ASN A 583 -8.87 4.02 -15.49
N VAL A 584 -7.82 3.34 -15.01
CA VAL A 584 -7.83 1.88 -14.82
C VAL A 584 -8.90 1.47 -13.82
N PHE A 585 -8.94 2.12 -12.65
CA PHE A 585 -9.92 1.86 -11.61
C PHE A 585 -11.35 2.01 -12.13
N TRP A 586 -11.65 3.09 -12.84
CA TRP A 586 -13.00 3.34 -13.37
C TRP A 586 -13.35 2.42 -14.53
N TRP A 587 -12.39 2.00 -15.34
CA TRP A 587 -12.62 0.94 -16.33
C TRP A 587 -13.04 -0.37 -15.68
N ASP A 588 -12.31 -0.80 -14.64
CA ASP A 588 -12.62 -2.02 -13.91
C ASP A 588 -13.93 -1.87 -13.12
N TRP A 589 -14.20 -0.68 -12.59
CA TRP A 589 -15.50 -0.33 -12.00
C TRP A 589 -16.61 -0.48 -13.04
N ASN A 590 -16.50 0.12 -14.21
CA ASN A 590 -17.55 0.16 -15.22
C ASN A 590 -17.65 -1.11 -16.06
N ALA A 591 -17.09 -2.25 -15.59
CA ALA A 591 -17.10 -3.51 -16.31
C ALA A 591 -16.54 -3.38 -17.75
N GLY A 592 -15.48 -2.59 -17.89
CA GLY A 592 -14.81 -2.33 -19.16
C GLY A 592 -15.60 -1.49 -20.17
N GLN A 593 -16.59 -0.71 -19.72
CA GLN A 593 -17.42 0.13 -20.59
C GLN A 593 -16.99 1.61 -20.64
N GLY A 594 -15.96 2.02 -19.88
CA GLY A 594 -15.48 3.41 -19.89
C GLY A 594 -14.69 3.79 -18.64
N THR A 595 -13.97 4.90 -18.71
CA THR A 595 -13.05 5.39 -17.66
C THR A 595 -13.64 6.51 -16.78
N SER A 596 -14.89 6.90 -17.02
CA SER A 596 -15.56 7.98 -16.28
C SER A 596 -16.13 7.48 -14.95
N ASN A 597 -16.16 8.36 -13.94
CA ASN A 597 -16.94 8.08 -12.73
C ASN A 597 -18.43 8.14 -13.12
N PRO A 598 -19.21 7.05 -13.00
CA PRO A 598 -20.62 7.04 -13.41
C PRO A 598 -21.50 8.00 -12.56
N ALA A 599 -20.98 8.47 -11.42
CA ALA A 599 -21.61 9.47 -10.56
C ALA A 599 -21.16 10.92 -10.83
N ALA A 600 -20.25 11.17 -11.78
CA ALA A 600 -19.83 12.52 -12.13
C ALA A 600 -20.92 13.29 -12.90
N ILE A 601 -20.98 14.61 -12.69
CA ILE A 601 -21.77 15.50 -13.54
C ILE A 601 -21.24 15.43 -14.96
N LYS A 602 -22.16 15.37 -15.92
CA LYS A 602 -21.86 15.23 -17.35
C LYS A 602 -22.32 16.46 -18.12
N ILE A 603 -21.66 16.77 -19.22
CA ILE A 603 -22.17 17.61 -20.30
C ILE A 603 -23.20 16.76 -21.05
N SER A 604 -24.47 17.16 -21.04
CA SER A 604 -25.54 16.44 -21.73
C SER A 604 -25.83 17.00 -23.12
N GLU A 605 -25.62 18.30 -23.34
CA GLU A 605 -25.93 18.98 -24.60
C GLU A 605 -25.03 20.21 -24.82
N VAL A 606 -24.65 20.45 -26.08
CA VAL A 606 -23.94 21.66 -26.53
C VAL A 606 -24.64 22.22 -27.76
N TYR A 607 -25.07 23.47 -27.70
CA TYR A 607 -25.69 24.20 -28.80
C TYR A 607 -24.74 25.31 -29.26
N TYR A 608 -23.94 25.01 -30.29
CA TYR A 608 -22.88 25.90 -30.79
C TYR A 608 -23.24 26.56 -32.13
N ASP A 609 -23.83 25.82 -33.09
CA ASP A 609 -24.20 26.38 -34.40
C ASP A 609 -25.67 26.84 -34.40
N THR A 610 -25.92 28.08 -33.98
CA THR A 610 -27.27 28.58 -33.71
C THR A 610 -27.99 29.04 -34.99
N VAL A 611 -29.32 29.14 -34.96
CA VAL A 611 -30.08 29.64 -36.14
C VAL A 611 -29.93 31.14 -36.37
N GLY A 612 -29.59 31.89 -35.33
CA GLY A 612 -29.62 33.34 -35.32
C GLY A 612 -28.25 33.93 -35.08
N ASN A 613 -27.94 34.18 -33.81
CA ASN A 613 -26.72 34.88 -33.42
C ASN A 613 -25.99 34.12 -32.32
N ASP A 614 -24.93 33.42 -32.71
CA ASP A 614 -24.08 32.61 -31.84
C ASP A 614 -23.56 33.40 -30.62
N ASP A 615 -23.31 34.71 -30.77
CA ASP A 615 -22.84 35.56 -29.66
C ASP A 615 -23.82 35.63 -28.47
N VAL A 616 -25.10 35.28 -28.67
CA VAL A 616 -26.16 35.36 -27.66
C VAL A 616 -26.97 34.08 -27.49
N GLU A 617 -26.97 33.17 -28.46
CA GLU A 617 -27.88 32.02 -28.48
C GLU A 617 -27.23 30.70 -28.02
N GLU A 618 -25.91 30.62 -27.94
CA GLU A 618 -25.20 29.40 -27.53
C GLU A 618 -25.49 29.01 -26.06
N TYR A 619 -25.54 27.69 -25.81
CA TYR A 619 -25.62 27.15 -24.45
C TYR A 619 -24.95 25.79 -24.31
N VAL A 620 -24.68 25.44 -23.05
CA VAL A 620 -24.24 24.13 -22.60
C VAL A 620 -25.21 23.63 -21.54
N GLU A 621 -25.57 22.35 -21.58
CA GLU A 621 -26.36 21.70 -20.55
C GLU A 621 -25.50 20.67 -19.80
N LEU A 622 -25.63 20.67 -18.48
CA LEU A 622 -25.07 19.66 -17.60
C LEU A 622 -26.17 18.75 -17.03
N TYR A 623 -25.86 17.48 -16.81
CA TYR A 623 -26.73 16.48 -16.20
C TYR A 623 -26.07 15.85 -14.96
N ASN A 624 -26.85 15.68 -13.90
CA ASN A 624 -26.44 14.94 -12.71
C ASN A 624 -27.01 13.51 -12.73
N PRO A 625 -26.20 12.47 -13.00
CA PRO A 625 -26.67 11.09 -13.02
C PRO A 625 -26.94 10.51 -11.63
N THR A 626 -26.57 11.21 -10.55
CA THR A 626 -26.75 10.72 -9.17
C THR A 626 -28.16 11.00 -8.65
N SER A 627 -28.50 10.40 -7.50
CA SER A 627 -29.74 10.70 -6.77
C SER A 627 -29.61 11.90 -5.82
N ALA A 628 -28.40 12.39 -5.58
CA ALA A 628 -28.13 13.48 -4.64
C ALA A 628 -27.90 14.81 -5.37
N THR A 629 -28.17 15.92 -4.70
CA THR A 629 -27.82 17.25 -5.23
C THR A 629 -26.31 17.43 -5.20
N VAL A 630 -25.72 17.85 -6.32
CA VAL A 630 -24.28 18.15 -6.44
C VAL A 630 -24.07 19.67 -6.46
N ASP A 631 -23.20 20.17 -5.58
CA ASP A 631 -22.74 21.56 -5.60
C ASP A 631 -21.69 21.73 -6.71
N ILE A 632 -21.97 22.65 -7.64
CA ILE A 632 -21.10 22.97 -8.76
C ILE A 632 -20.45 24.36 -8.61
N SER A 633 -20.49 24.95 -7.41
CA SER A 633 -19.83 26.20 -7.09
C SER A 633 -18.32 26.11 -7.35
N GLY A 634 -17.77 27.03 -8.14
CA GLY A 634 -16.34 27.06 -8.47
C GLY A 634 -15.88 26.04 -9.50
N TRP A 635 -16.77 25.17 -10.00
CA TRP A 635 -16.48 24.31 -11.15
C TRP A 635 -16.16 25.16 -12.38
N THR A 636 -15.63 24.54 -13.43
CA THR A 636 -15.34 25.25 -14.68
C THR A 636 -15.74 24.45 -15.91
N ILE A 637 -16.22 25.15 -16.94
CA ILE A 637 -16.18 24.66 -18.33
C ILE A 637 -15.10 25.44 -19.08
N SER A 638 -14.31 24.74 -19.89
CA SER A 638 -13.23 25.33 -20.69
C SER A 638 -13.32 24.85 -22.13
N ASP A 639 -13.12 25.77 -23.08
CA ASP A 639 -12.93 25.47 -24.50
C ASP A 639 -11.44 25.64 -24.86
N ASN A 640 -11.13 25.76 -26.15
CA ASN A 640 -9.77 26.01 -26.61
C ASN A 640 -9.29 27.47 -26.44
N ALA A 641 -10.17 28.41 -26.08
CA ALA A 641 -9.92 29.85 -26.05
C ALA A 641 -9.98 30.44 -24.64
N GLY A 642 -10.70 29.82 -23.71
CA GLY A 642 -10.99 30.39 -22.41
C GLY A 642 -11.58 29.41 -21.39
N THR A 643 -12.04 29.96 -20.28
CA THR A 643 -12.63 29.21 -19.18
C THR A 643 -13.73 30.04 -18.53
N PHE A 644 -14.86 29.40 -18.25
CA PHE A 644 -15.99 29.96 -17.51
C PHE A 644 -16.13 29.24 -16.17
N THR A 645 -16.15 30.00 -15.08
CA THR A 645 -16.26 29.48 -13.71
C THR A 645 -17.69 29.66 -13.18
N PHE A 646 -18.26 28.58 -12.64
CA PHE A 646 -19.57 28.61 -12.01
C PHE A 646 -19.52 29.45 -10.72
N PRO A 647 -20.44 30.43 -10.54
CA PRO A 647 -20.48 31.24 -9.33
C PRO A 647 -20.90 30.42 -8.12
N SER A 648 -20.69 30.98 -6.92
CA SER A 648 -21.10 30.32 -5.68
C SER A 648 -22.61 30.12 -5.57
N GLY A 649 -23.01 29.05 -4.85
CA GLY A 649 -24.40 28.71 -4.58
C GLY A 649 -25.12 28.01 -5.73
N LYS A 650 -24.39 27.44 -6.69
CA LYS A 650 -24.97 26.71 -7.83
C LYS A 650 -24.92 25.21 -7.56
N SER A 651 -26.03 24.52 -7.81
CA SER A 651 -26.12 23.07 -7.64
C SER A 651 -27.05 22.45 -8.67
N ILE A 652 -26.86 21.16 -8.92
CA ILE A 652 -27.70 20.35 -9.81
C ILE A 652 -28.39 19.28 -8.95
N PRO A 653 -29.73 19.29 -8.83
CA PRO A 653 -30.47 18.22 -8.16
C PRO A 653 -30.15 16.84 -8.74
N GLY A 654 -30.34 15.78 -7.97
CA GLY A 654 -30.20 14.40 -8.46
C GLY A 654 -31.13 14.15 -9.65
N SER A 655 -30.61 13.49 -10.70
CA SER A 655 -31.28 13.30 -12.00
C SER A 655 -31.72 14.62 -12.66
N GLY A 656 -31.16 15.75 -12.24
CA GLY A 656 -31.47 17.08 -12.72
C GLY A 656 -30.53 17.57 -13.81
N TYR A 657 -30.96 18.64 -14.48
CA TYR A 657 -30.21 19.31 -15.54
C TYR A 657 -29.90 20.76 -15.16
N PHE A 658 -28.82 21.32 -15.71
CA PHE A 658 -28.37 22.69 -15.46
C PHE A 658 -27.86 23.33 -16.74
N THR A 659 -28.59 24.33 -17.25
CA THR A 659 -28.27 25.05 -18.49
C THR A 659 -27.47 26.33 -18.23
N VAL A 660 -26.38 26.49 -18.96
CA VAL A 660 -25.53 27.69 -18.96
C VAL A 660 -25.56 28.32 -20.35
N ALA A 661 -26.21 29.47 -20.48
CA ALA A 661 -26.33 30.18 -21.75
C ALA A 661 -25.40 31.39 -21.83
N ARG A 662 -25.01 31.79 -23.04
CA ARG A 662 -24.33 33.08 -23.26
C ARG A 662 -25.18 34.26 -22.82
N ASN A 663 -26.43 34.30 -23.27
CA ASN A 663 -27.35 35.40 -22.96
C ASN A 663 -28.75 34.89 -22.58
N ALA A 664 -29.28 35.40 -21.46
CA ALA A 664 -30.61 35.04 -20.98
C ALA A 664 -31.73 35.41 -21.95
N SER A 665 -31.65 36.58 -22.60
CA SER A 665 -32.65 37.04 -23.56
C SER A 665 -32.61 36.25 -24.87
N GLY A 666 -31.41 35.93 -25.37
CA GLY A 666 -31.22 35.07 -26.55
C GLY A 666 -31.79 33.67 -26.33
N PHE A 667 -31.40 33.04 -25.23
CA PHE A 667 -31.92 31.72 -24.84
C PHE A 667 -33.45 31.71 -24.68
N ASN A 668 -34.01 32.71 -23.99
CA ASN A 668 -35.46 32.82 -23.84
C ASN A 668 -36.21 33.11 -25.14
N ALA A 669 -35.58 33.81 -26.09
CA ALA A 669 -36.18 34.05 -27.41
C ALA A 669 -36.30 32.75 -28.22
N LEU A 670 -35.33 31.84 -28.10
CA LEU A 670 -35.35 30.54 -28.77
C LEU A 670 -36.26 29.53 -28.07
N PHE A 671 -36.20 29.43 -26.74
CA PHE A 671 -36.78 28.31 -25.99
C PHE A 671 -37.97 28.68 -25.12
N GLY A 672 -38.33 29.97 -25.02
CA GLY A 672 -39.48 30.44 -24.24
C GLY A 672 -39.34 30.27 -22.72
N LYS A 673 -38.12 30.03 -22.23
CA LYS A 673 -37.79 29.89 -20.80
C LYS A 673 -36.42 30.49 -20.49
N GLN A 674 -36.17 30.77 -19.20
CA GLN A 674 -34.86 31.23 -18.73
C GLN A 674 -33.89 30.06 -18.54
N PRO A 675 -32.58 30.25 -18.78
CA PRO A 675 -31.57 29.24 -18.45
C PRO A 675 -31.31 29.19 -16.94
N SER A 676 -30.65 28.13 -16.47
CA SER A 676 -30.25 28.00 -15.05
C SER A 676 -29.19 29.03 -14.65
N LEU A 677 -28.34 29.39 -15.61
CA LEU A 677 -27.34 30.45 -15.52
C LEU A 677 -27.15 31.11 -16.89
N SER A 678 -26.91 32.42 -16.90
CA SER A 678 -26.57 33.17 -18.11
C SER A 678 -25.27 33.96 -17.92
N GLY A 679 -24.63 34.33 -19.03
CA GLY A 679 -23.37 35.09 -19.04
C GLY A 679 -22.16 34.21 -19.31
N MET A 680 -22.35 33.06 -19.95
CA MET A 680 -21.24 32.24 -20.44
C MET A 680 -20.35 33.08 -21.36
N THR A 681 -19.05 33.13 -21.05
CA THR A 681 -18.08 33.94 -21.81
C THR A 681 -17.37 33.17 -22.91
N LEU A 682 -17.58 31.86 -23.00
CA LEU A 682 -17.02 30.97 -24.03
C LEU A 682 -17.78 31.12 -25.34
N SER A 683 -17.06 31.26 -26.46
CA SER A 683 -17.61 31.32 -27.82
C SER A 683 -17.33 29.99 -28.49
N LEU A 684 -18.38 29.23 -28.77
CA LEU A 684 -18.27 27.85 -29.22
C LEU A 684 -18.12 27.79 -30.75
N SER A 685 -16.97 27.33 -31.24
CA SER A 685 -16.68 27.41 -32.67
C SER A 685 -17.51 26.46 -33.54
N ASN A 686 -18.17 26.99 -34.59
CA ASN A 686 -18.90 26.21 -35.60
C ASN A 686 -17.99 25.43 -36.57
N SER A 687 -16.67 25.61 -36.48
CA SER A 687 -15.68 25.00 -37.39
C SER A 687 -14.69 24.07 -36.68
N GLY A 688 -15.00 23.65 -35.45
CA GLY A 688 -14.11 22.81 -34.64
C GLY A 688 -13.87 23.42 -33.27
N ASP A 689 -14.28 22.70 -32.22
CA ASP A 689 -13.96 23.03 -30.84
C ASP A 689 -13.99 21.80 -29.92
N LYS A 690 -13.71 22.03 -28.64
CA LYS A 690 -13.87 21.07 -27.55
C LYS A 690 -14.41 21.74 -26.30
N MET A 691 -14.93 20.94 -25.38
CA MET A 691 -15.30 21.37 -24.05
C MET A 691 -14.81 20.37 -23.02
N THR A 692 -14.28 20.90 -21.91
CA THR A 692 -13.89 20.11 -20.73
C THR A 692 -14.61 20.67 -19.52
N LEU A 693 -15.29 19.80 -18.78
CA LEU A 693 -15.88 20.11 -17.48
C LEU A 693 -14.89 19.72 -16.38
N LYS A 694 -14.61 20.63 -15.45
CA LYS A 694 -13.78 20.35 -14.27
C LYS A 694 -14.50 20.71 -12.99
N ASP A 695 -14.24 19.96 -11.93
CA ASP A 695 -14.70 20.33 -10.59
C ASP A 695 -13.94 21.53 -10.00
N ALA A 696 -14.40 22.02 -8.85
CA ALA A 696 -13.78 23.15 -8.14
C ALA A 696 -12.31 22.90 -7.74
N SER A 697 -11.83 21.66 -7.82
CA SER A 697 -10.45 21.30 -7.55
C SER A 697 -9.58 21.17 -8.80
N GLY A 698 -10.16 21.32 -9.99
CA GLY A 698 -9.49 21.23 -11.28
C GLY A 698 -9.42 19.83 -11.88
N SER A 699 -10.10 18.83 -11.30
CA SER A 699 -10.21 17.47 -11.84
C SER A 699 -11.20 17.43 -13.00
N ASP A 700 -10.81 16.84 -14.12
CA ASP A 700 -11.67 16.62 -15.30
C ASP A 700 -12.83 15.69 -14.92
N LYS A 701 -14.06 16.07 -15.31
CA LYS A 701 -15.30 15.33 -15.06
C LYS A 701 -15.98 14.83 -16.31
N ASP A 702 -15.89 15.60 -17.39
CA ASP A 702 -16.47 15.23 -18.67
C ASP A 702 -15.77 15.99 -19.82
N PHE A 703 -15.82 15.42 -21.02
CA PHE A 703 -15.23 15.92 -22.23
C PHE A 703 -16.14 15.72 -23.46
N VAL A 704 -16.20 16.72 -24.34
CA VAL A 704 -16.82 16.58 -25.67
C VAL A 704 -16.04 17.39 -26.70
N ALA A 705 -15.94 16.90 -27.93
CA ALA A 705 -15.40 17.66 -29.05
C ALA A 705 -16.26 17.49 -30.31
N TRP A 706 -16.17 18.43 -31.24
CA TRP A 706 -16.96 18.42 -32.46
C TRP A 706 -16.20 18.95 -33.66
N GLU A 707 -16.79 18.78 -34.85
CA GLU A 707 -16.30 19.29 -36.13
C GLU A 707 -14.85 18.88 -36.41
N ASN A 708 -14.48 17.65 -36.02
CA ASN A 708 -13.15 17.04 -36.22
C ASN A 708 -12.00 17.78 -35.52
N TYR A 709 -12.29 18.58 -34.48
CA TYR A 709 -11.26 19.31 -33.76
C TYR A 709 -10.29 18.39 -33.01
N VAL A 710 -10.80 17.31 -32.40
CA VAL A 710 -10.00 16.25 -31.77
C VAL A 710 -10.05 14.99 -32.61
N SER A 711 -8.91 14.33 -32.77
CA SER A 711 -8.85 13.05 -33.49
C SER A 711 -9.80 12.03 -32.87
N GLY A 712 -10.63 11.39 -33.70
CA GLY A 712 -11.68 10.46 -33.25
C GLY A 712 -13.05 11.10 -32.97
N TRP A 713 -13.16 12.43 -32.99
CA TRP A 713 -14.42 13.16 -32.79
C TRP A 713 -14.94 13.77 -34.09
N SER A 714 -15.71 12.98 -34.86
CA SER A 714 -16.27 13.39 -36.15
C SER A 714 -17.72 13.90 -36.10
N LEU A 715 -18.25 14.14 -34.90
CA LEU A 715 -19.61 14.64 -34.70
C LEU A 715 -19.75 16.08 -35.23
N THR A 716 -20.81 16.30 -36.00
CA THR A 716 -21.15 17.60 -36.58
C THR A 716 -22.60 17.94 -36.31
N ALA A 717 -22.91 19.22 -36.18
CA ALA A 717 -24.27 19.72 -36.09
C ALA A 717 -24.56 20.66 -37.27
N ASN A 718 -25.75 20.55 -37.84
CA ASN A 718 -26.21 21.55 -38.80
C ASN A 718 -26.69 22.80 -38.06
N ILE A 719 -26.66 23.94 -38.72
CA ILE A 719 -27.27 25.20 -38.25
C ILE A 719 -28.62 24.93 -37.58
N GLY A 720 -28.74 25.39 -36.33
CA GLY A 720 -29.93 25.25 -35.52
C GLY A 720 -30.09 23.91 -34.81
N LYS A 721 -29.09 23.04 -34.87
CA LYS A 721 -29.05 21.76 -34.15
C LYS A 721 -28.03 21.83 -33.02
N SER A 722 -28.30 21.09 -31.96
CA SER A 722 -27.33 20.80 -30.90
C SER A 722 -26.64 19.46 -31.17
N ILE A 723 -25.57 19.23 -30.44
CA ILE A 723 -25.09 17.88 -30.13
C ILE A 723 -25.52 17.51 -28.72
N TYR A 724 -26.02 16.30 -28.52
CA TYR A 724 -26.43 15.82 -27.20
C TYR A 724 -26.15 14.33 -27.02
N ARG A 725 -26.04 13.91 -25.76
CA ARG A 725 -25.82 12.51 -25.40
C ARG A 725 -27.05 11.68 -25.69
N THR A 726 -26.86 10.53 -26.34
CA THR A 726 -27.91 9.54 -26.61
C THR A 726 -28.48 8.93 -25.33
N ASN A 727 -27.62 8.71 -24.33
CA ASN A 727 -28.00 8.33 -22.98
C ASN A 727 -27.17 9.15 -21.98
N PRO A 728 -27.76 10.10 -21.25
CA PRO A 728 -27.02 10.97 -20.33
C PRO A 728 -26.48 10.20 -19.10
N ASN A 729 -26.88 8.95 -18.88
CA ASN A 729 -26.30 8.10 -17.83
C ASN A 729 -25.08 7.31 -18.31
N THR A 730 -24.79 7.25 -19.60
CA THR A 730 -23.64 6.54 -20.18
C THR A 730 -22.60 7.53 -20.67
N ASP A 731 -21.33 7.25 -20.40
CA ASP A 731 -20.22 8.11 -20.82
C ASP A 731 -18.96 7.30 -21.07
N THR A 732 -18.62 7.15 -22.34
CA THR A 732 -17.44 6.43 -22.83
C THR A 732 -16.28 7.37 -23.18
N ASP A 733 -16.45 8.69 -22.99
CA ASP A 733 -15.50 9.73 -23.44
C ASP A 733 -15.19 9.65 -24.94
N THR A 734 -16.17 9.21 -25.76
CA THR A 734 -16.01 9.10 -27.21
C THR A 734 -17.16 9.72 -28.00
N ASN A 735 -16.91 9.92 -29.29
CA ASN A 735 -17.91 10.36 -30.27
C ASN A 735 -19.17 9.47 -30.30
N ALA A 736 -19.10 8.22 -29.85
CA ALA A 736 -20.22 7.29 -29.89
C ALA A 736 -21.36 7.64 -28.92
N ASP A 737 -21.06 8.43 -27.88
CA ASP A 737 -22.08 8.82 -26.90
C ASP A 737 -23.07 9.85 -27.45
N TRP A 738 -22.71 10.52 -28.55
CA TRP A 738 -23.33 11.76 -28.99
C TRP A 738 -24.02 11.65 -30.35
N ILE A 739 -25.11 12.40 -30.51
CA ILE A 739 -25.80 12.60 -31.79
C ILE A 739 -26.16 14.07 -31.98
N SER A 740 -26.45 14.46 -33.23
CA SER A 740 -27.00 15.79 -33.52
C SER A 740 -28.51 15.75 -33.69
N GLY A 741 -29.20 16.78 -33.21
CA GLY A 741 -30.64 16.91 -33.38
C GLY A 741 -31.18 18.25 -32.89
N ASN A 742 -32.50 18.33 -32.68
CA ASN A 742 -33.10 19.56 -32.19
C ASN A 742 -32.64 19.83 -30.75
N PRO A 743 -32.31 21.08 -30.40
CA PRO A 743 -31.99 21.45 -29.03
C PRO A 743 -33.14 21.14 -28.07
N THR A 744 -32.83 20.50 -26.93
CA THR A 744 -33.79 20.17 -25.88
C THR A 744 -33.32 20.63 -24.49
N PRO A 745 -33.11 21.93 -24.28
CA PRO A 745 -32.62 22.46 -23.01
C PRO A 745 -33.64 22.40 -21.89
#